data_AF-A0A660R1K3-F1
#
_entry.id   AF-A0A660R1K3-F1
#
_cell.length_a   1.000
_cell.length_b   1.000
_cell.length_c   1.000
_cell.angle_alpha   90.00
_cell.angle_beta   90.00
_cell.angle_gamma   90.00
#
_symmetry.space_group_name_H-M   'P 1'
#
loop_
_entity.id
_entity.type
_entity.pdbx_description
1 polymer ?
#
loop_
_entity_poly.entity_id
_entity_poly.type
_entity_poly.pdbx_seq_one_letter_code
_entity_poly.pdbx_strand_id
1 'polypeptide(L)'
;MSKKVSAGFGISTNLAVVFATFSMAIAESPPVFSSVGKELNSADLPQGWRVVSGADREPQELEKFDQPITASHLEFLHTFDPGEALHDWRLASAQAHRNIELPPTAPTLFKYAVTYADGEVLEIPVRFGESIEQWYRVHAVGPMLWAKMEWAKDLDPISGEKAVLYKMTWPNPRPGKTIRSIGITPHNQPHLNYGDALLCGMKTLNLGPTGANYYVDPTLIGSDDQPGTFDEPFHTVCRAAEVVKPGDTVYLRRGYYALNRRVEFKDFGYEEGKWLTITAYPGETPVLDAFGILADPRQKPFNPAGTNSAPYQPDAGAIHIHNFDGYFRIQGVHIQRSRFAGISVYSRFRSNASHNALHARFVDVQFNTVDRCNTMSIITHYCDDLRIIGNRICRPNSEQMLYTVPGGLPANADNHAQEGIDLSRNQRFEVAFNEVYGGGKEAIDLISVKQGRVHHNYIHSSLNGIYIDSWTEPIVDVEVDHNYIHNTYEGIPCSTEGSNQLRDFDIHHNIIFESKSAGINISEATYKSKPTIVEGHRIAQNTIDRAGYHADAINWLSSGIRVAGFMDNPNFKDIQVLNNIVTRSAHMPMSTPWGNPEDRGIIISHNLFWPPVDAVPDRLKNSYYPRYKINLGKAMVGEDPRYVDAARGDFRIVKTSPARGAGQKGSDLGALPFGSAWAQGRDWAGHITAYYDGGRSSQPVYIPPGKFTQHRNHLQRPSWFQANRYGSDLQHLPAGKQSWAGVCWNIPEDNRNDEPTVLTLTGMGFELKADRIDGIPVGRKASALAFLHTFNEGAELKELEQSGEKVQGLELYTYVVHYADGSEETLPVRWLEHTAHWQQARLENLPSARLAWTTPIIPGDRHTALYSYVWPNPQPDVEIVSIDLVGTAPWGYGSPAVLAISTLH
;
A
#
# COMPACT_ATOMS: atom_id res chain seq x y z
N MET A 1 3.52 17.80 -27.46
CA MET A 1 4.57 18.05 -28.48
C MET A 1 5.89 18.32 -27.78
N SER A 2 6.89 17.47 -28.03
CA SER A 2 8.22 17.49 -27.42
C SER A 2 9.06 18.68 -27.91
N LYS A 3 9.47 19.57 -27.00
CA LYS A 3 10.63 20.45 -27.22
C LYS A 3 11.60 20.32 -26.07
N LYS A 4 12.75 19.74 -26.40
CA LYS A 4 14.00 19.72 -25.62
C LYS A 4 14.35 21.14 -25.18
N VAL A 5 14.51 21.35 -23.88
CA VAL A 5 15.32 22.44 -23.33
C VAL A 5 16.59 21.80 -22.76
N SER A 6 17.64 21.79 -23.57
CA SER A 6 19.00 21.54 -23.11
C SER A 6 19.61 22.89 -22.72
N ALA A 7 19.55 23.24 -21.44
CA ALA A 7 20.37 24.31 -20.89
C ALA A 7 21.65 23.68 -20.34
N GLY A 8 22.77 23.91 -21.04
CA GLY A 8 24.09 23.48 -20.61
C GLY A 8 24.60 24.38 -19.49
N PHE A 9 24.82 23.80 -18.31
CA PHE A 9 25.71 24.35 -17.30
C PHE A 9 27.04 23.60 -17.39
N GLY A 10 28.08 24.30 -17.85
CA GLY A 10 29.45 23.81 -17.81
C GLY A 10 29.96 23.86 -16.37
N ILE A 11 30.10 22.70 -15.74
CA ILE A 11 30.89 22.52 -14.52
C ILE A 11 32.14 21.75 -14.93
N SER A 12 33.31 22.36 -14.73
CA SER A 12 34.60 21.68 -14.91
C SER A 12 34.76 20.61 -13.83
N THR A 13 34.53 19.36 -14.17
CA THR A 13 34.82 18.23 -13.30
C THR A 13 36.22 17.70 -13.60
N ASN A 14 37.17 17.96 -12.71
CA ASN A 14 38.34 17.10 -12.54
C ASN A 14 37.87 15.76 -11.96
N LEU A 15 37.36 14.87 -12.82
CA LEU A 15 36.93 13.51 -12.49
C LEU A 15 38.17 12.60 -12.47
N ALA A 16 38.75 12.38 -11.29
CA ALA A 16 39.58 11.19 -11.08
C ALA A 16 38.63 9.99 -10.94
N VAL A 17 38.37 9.28 -12.04
CA VAL A 17 37.56 8.05 -12.03
C VAL A 17 38.50 6.87 -11.85
N VAL A 18 38.44 6.22 -10.69
CA VAL A 18 38.97 4.87 -10.54
C VAL A 18 37.80 3.91 -10.78
N PHE A 19 37.85 3.16 -11.88
CA PHE A 19 36.95 2.04 -12.12
C PHE A 19 37.56 0.80 -11.49
N ALA A 20 36.92 0.22 -10.48
CA ALA A 20 37.12 -1.19 -10.20
C ALA A 20 36.44 -1.97 -11.35
N THR A 21 37.23 -2.43 -12.32
CA THR A 21 36.73 -3.35 -13.36
C THR A 21 36.92 -4.77 -12.85
N PHE A 22 35.83 -5.47 -12.56
CA PHE A 22 35.90 -6.90 -12.25
C PHE A 22 36.35 -7.64 -13.51
N SER A 23 37.51 -8.29 -13.49
CA SER A 23 38.02 -9.05 -14.63
C SER A 23 37.11 -10.26 -14.90
N MET A 24 36.56 -10.39 -16.11
CA MET A 24 35.82 -11.58 -16.54
C MET A 24 36.70 -12.57 -17.31
N ALA A 25 36.52 -13.86 -17.02
CA ALA A 25 36.75 -14.93 -17.99
C ALA A 25 35.46 -15.14 -18.79
N ILE A 26 35.56 -15.17 -20.12
CA ILE A 26 34.44 -15.37 -21.05
C ILE A 26 34.48 -16.84 -21.51
N ALA A 27 33.57 -17.66 -20.98
CA ALA A 27 33.18 -18.94 -21.56
C ALA A 27 31.70 -19.17 -21.20
N GLU A 28 30.96 -19.94 -22.02
CA GLU A 28 29.54 -20.29 -21.81
C GLU A 28 29.30 -20.70 -20.36
N SER A 29 28.78 -19.77 -19.58
CA SER A 29 28.55 -19.91 -18.14
C SER A 29 27.05 -20.01 -17.92
N PRO A 30 26.59 -20.67 -16.85
CA PRO A 30 25.19 -20.61 -16.44
C PRO A 30 24.74 -19.14 -16.28
N PRO A 31 23.43 -18.87 -16.37
CA PRO A 31 22.90 -17.53 -16.11
C PRO A 31 23.36 -17.03 -14.74
N VAL A 32 23.64 -15.73 -14.65
CA VAL A 32 24.12 -15.08 -13.43
C VAL A 32 23.04 -15.14 -12.36
N PHE A 33 21.79 -14.87 -12.74
CA PHE A 33 20.60 -15.08 -11.93
C PHE A 33 19.49 -15.74 -12.74
N SER A 34 18.66 -16.54 -12.05
CA SER A 34 17.47 -17.18 -12.61
C SER A 34 16.32 -17.04 -11.63
N SER A 35 15.22 -16.42 -12.05
CA SER A 35 14.05 -16.19 -11.21
C SER A 35 12.78 -16.21 -12.04
N VAL A 36 11.74 -16.91 -11.56
CA VAL A 36 10.40 -16.98 -12.21
C VAL A 36 10.47 -17.40 -13.69
N GLY A 37 11.37 -18.33 -14.04
CA GLY A 37 11.57 -18.79 -15.41
C GLY A 37 12.23 -17.76 -16.34
N LYS A 38 12.85 -16.71 -15.77
CA LYS A 38 13.65 -15.70 -16.48
C LYS A 38 15.10 -15.82 -16.08
N GLU A 39 15.99 -15.49 -17.01
CA GLU A 39 17.43 -15.61 -16.85
C GLU A 39 18.12 -14.27 -17.16
N LEU A 40 19.09 -13.91 -16.32
CA LEU A 40 20.01 -12.80 -16.55
C LEU A 40 21.36 -13.37 -16.93
N ASN A 41 21.74 -13.25 -18.20
CA ASN A 41 22.99 -13.80 -18.70
C ASN A 41 24.14 -12.80 -18.51
N SER A 42 25.37 -13.30 -18.34
CA SER A 42 26.55 -12.44 -18.16
C SER A 42 26.80 -11.51 -19.35
N ALA A 43 26.47 -11.96 -20.56
CA ALA A 43 26.54 -11.18 -21.80
C ALA A 43 25.58 -9.98 -21.85
N ASP A 44 24.58 -9.95 -20.97
CA ASP A 44 23.61 -8.86 -20.89
C ASP A 44 24.10 -7.70 -20.03
N LEU A 45 25.11 -7.93 -19.19
CA LEU A 45 25.57 -6.96 -18.21
C LEU A 45 26.46 -5.90 -18.87
N PRO A 46 26.34 -4.61 -18.47
CA PRO A 46 27.05 -3.51 -19.13
C PRO A 46 28.56 -3.47 -18.84
N GLN A 47 29.05 -4.25 -17.87
CA GLN A 47 30.44 -4.27 -17.42
C GLN A 47 30.73 -5.56 -16.64
N GLY A 48 31.99 -5.73 -16.20
CA GLY A 48 32.39 -6.86 -15.35
C GLY A 48 31.56 -6.93 -14.07
N TRP A 49 31.39 -8.13 -13.52
CA TRP A 49 30.48 -8.36 -12.40
C TRP A 49 31.05 -9.35 -11.38
N ARG A 50 30.48 -9.32 -10.18
CA ARG A 50 30.76 -10.25 -9.08
C ARG A 50 29.46 -10.57 -8.35
N VAL A 51 29.20 -11.86 -8.14
CA VAL A 51 28.14 -12.32 -7.24
C VAL A 51 28.71 -12.48 -5.84
N VAL A 52 27.97 -12.03 -4.85
CA VAL A 52 28.23 -12.22 -3.42
C VAL A 52 27.04 -12.96 -2.86
N SER A 53 27.25 -14.21 -2.44
CA SER A 53 26.13 -15.03 -1.98
C SER A 53 25.65 -14.58 -0.62
N GLY A 54 24.33 -14.56 -0.40
CA GLY A 54 23.74 -14.38 0.92
C GLY A 54 23.99 -15.56 1.86
N ALA A 55 24.42 -16.70 1.32
CA ALA A 55 24.86 -17.85 2.12
C ALA A 55 26.29 -17.67 2.67
N ASP A 56 27.11 -16.83 2.02
CA ASP A 56 28.42 -16.45 2.54
C ASP A 56 28.22 -15.56 3.77
N ARG A 57 28.99 -15.78 4.84
CA ARG A 57 28.84 -15.02 6.10
C ARG A 57 30.06 -14.16 6.42
N GLU A 58 31.16 -14.40 5.74
CA GLU A 58 32.42 -13.72 5.99
C GLU A 58 32.49 -12.41 5.19
N PRO A 59 33.04 -11.33 5.77
CA PRO A 59 33.35 -10.11 5.04
C PRO A 59 34.26 -10.39 3.84
N GLN A 60 33.94 -9.79 2.70
CA GLN A 60 34.72 -9.90 1.47
C GLN A 60 35.30 -8.53 1.10
N GLU A 61 36.60 -8.46 0.81
CA GLU A 61 37.22 -7.25 0.25
C GLU A 61 36.76 -7.09 -1.21
N LEU A 62 36.27 -5.89 -1.55
CA LEU A 62 35.87 -5.53 -2.90
C LEU A 62 36.98 -4.76 -3.62
N GLU A 63 37.59 -3.81 -2.93
CA GLU A 63 38.63 -2.94 -3.48
C GLU A 63 39.60 -2.51 -2.37
N LYS A 64 40.90 -2.47 -2.69
CA LYS A 64 41.94 -1.95 -1.81
C LYS A 64 42.82 -1.00 -2.60
N PHE A 65 42.89 0.25 -2.16
CA PHE A 65 43.62 1.29 -2.88
C PHE A 65 45.10 1.28 -2.51
N ASP A 66 45.97 1.14 -3.51
CA ASP A 66 47.43 1.21 -3.34
C ASP A 66 47.87 2.51 -2.66
N GLN A 67 47.19 3.62 -2.98
CA GLN A 67 47.28 4.89 -2.29
C GLN A 67 45.89 5.28 -1.76
N PRO A 68 45.71 5.52 -0.45
CA PRO A 68 44.42 5.93 0.10
C PRO A 68 43.88 7.19 -0.59
N ILE A 69 42.59 7.18 -0.92
CA ILE A 69 41.94 8.22 -1.73
C ILE A 69 40.98 9.07 -0.89
N THR A 70 40.71 10.30 -1.30
CA THR A 70 39.57 11.07 -0.78
C THR A 70 38.40 10.99 -1.76
N ALA A 71 37.19 10.88 -1.20
CA ALA A 71 35.95 10.86 -1.96
C ALA A 71 34.87 11.59 -1.18
N SER A 72 34.13 12.47 -1.84
CA SER A 72 32.90 13.04 -1.29
C SER A 72 31.72 12.06 -1.29
N HIS A 73 31.67 11.14 -2.25
CA HIS A 73 30.60 10.16 -2.41
C HIS A 73 31.14 8.85 -2.99
N LEU A 74 30.41 7.77 -2.75
CA LEU A 74 30.56 6.49 -3.43
C LEU A 74 29.28 6.16 -4.20
N GLU A 75 29.41 5.60 -5.40
CA GLU A 75 28.32 5.01 -6.16
C GLU A 75 28.53 3.51 -6.29
N PHE A 76 27.46 2.73 -6.14
CA PHE A 76 27.42 1.28 -6.33
C PHE A 76 26.39 0.96 -7.41
N LEU A 77 26.77 0.18 -8.42
CA LEU A 77 25.84 -0.36 -9.42
C LEU A 77 25.61 -1.84 -9.13
N HIS A 78 24.44 -2.18 -8.64
CA HIS A 78 24.13 -3.52 -8.13
C HIS A 78 22.69 -3.96 -8.41
N THR A 79 22.40 -5.24 -8.18
CA THR A 79 21.05 -5.79 -8.17
C THR A 79 20.99 -7.03 -7.27
N PHE A 80 19.80 -7.60 -7.09
CA PHE A 80 19.55 -8.61 -6.06
C PHE A 80 18.65 -9.74 -6.54
N ASP A 81 18.98 -10.98 -6.17
CA ASP A 81 18.10 -12.14 -6.31
C ASP A 81 17.57 -12.59 -4.94
N PRO A 82 16.26 -12.44 -4.66
CA PRO A 82 15.65 -12.76 -3.36
C PRO A 82 15.79 -14.22 -2.88
N GLY A 83 16.14 -14.39 -1.60
CA GLY A 83 16.06 -15.65 -0.84
C GLY A 83 14.83 -15.75 0.08
N GLU A 84 14.73 -16.85 0.83
CA GLU A 84 13.58 -17.20 1.67
C GLU A 84 13.31 -16.18 2.79
N ALA A 85 14.33 -15.63 3.45
CA ALA A 85 14.10 -14.68 4.54
C ALA A 85 13.40 -13.38 4.06
N LEU A 86 13.66 -12.96 2.81
CA LEU A 86 12.96 -11.83 2.21
C LEU A 86 11.50 -12.17 1.92
N HIS A 87 11.21 -13.44 1.63
CA HIS A 87 9.85 -13.94 1.43
C HIS A 87 8.99 -13.79 2.68
N ASP A 88 9.50 -14.22 3.83
CA ASP A 88 8.82 -14.13 5.11
C ASP A 88 8.53 -12.68 5.51
N TRP A 89 9.49 -11.78 5.26
CA TRP A 89 9.28 -10.34 5.45
C TRP A 89 8.15 -9.80 4.57
N ARG A 90 8.09 -10.18 3.29
CA ARG A 90 6.99 -9.76 2.38
C ARG A 90 5.64 -10.24 2.89
N LEU A 91 5.56 -11.46 3.41
CA LEU A 91 4.34 -12.01 3.96
C LEU A 91 3.90 -11.28 5.24
N ALA A 92 4.85 -10.93 6.11
CA ALA A 92 4.59 -10.10 7.28
C ALA A 92 4.09 -8.69 6.88
N SER A 93 4.66 -8.08 5.84
CA SER A 93 4.19 -6.81 5.29
C SER A 93 2.75 -6.90 4.76
N ALA A 94 2.42 -7.97 4.03
CA ALA A 94 1.07 -8.21 3.55
C ALA A 94 0.07 -8.38 4.70
N GLN A 95 0.47 -9.07 5.78
CA GLN A 95 -0.35 -9.20 6.99
C GLN A 95 -0.57 -7.84 7.68
N ALA A 96 0.48 -7.02 7.79
CA ALA A 96 0.36 -5.67 8.34
C ALA A 96 -0.67 -4.84 7.56
N HIS A 97 -0.66 -4.89 6.23
CA HIS A 97 -1.65 -4.19 5.41
C HIS A 97 -3.09 -4.67 5.65
N ARG A 98 -3.31 -5.98 5.85
CA ARG A 98 -4.62 -6.53 6.23
C ARG A 98 -5.09 -6.02 7.59
N ASN A 99 -4.14 -5.82 8.51
CA ASN A 99 -4.38 -5.29 9.86
C ASN A 99 -4.42 -3.76 9.91
N ILE A 100 -4.21 -3.08 8.77
CA ILE A 100 -4.11 -1.61 8.66
C ILE A 100 -2.95 -1.09 9.53
N GLU A 101 -1.84 -1.83 9.59
CA GLU A 101 -0.64 -1.50 10.38
C GLU A 101 0.56 -1.21 9.48
N LEU A 102 1.52 -0.44 10.00
CA LEU A 102 2.81 -0.27 9.36
C LEU A 102 3.49 -1.64 9.15
N PRO A 103 4.03 -1.90 7.95
CA PRO A 103 4.88 -3.05 7.71
C PRO A 103 6.11 -3.09 8.61
N PRO A 104 6.70 -4.27 8.84
CA PRO A 104 8.02 -4.37 9.44
C PRO A 104 9.05 -3.54 8.66
N THR A 105 10.01 -2.96 9.37
CA THR A 105 11.11 -2.20 8.77
C THR A 105 11.79 -2.99 7.66
N ALA A 106 12.17 -2.30 6.58
CA ALA A 106 12.88 -2.91 5.47
C ALA A 106 14.17 -3.62 5.95
N PRO A 107 14.39 -4.89 5.57
CA PRO A 107 15.55 -5.65 6.02
C PRO A 107 16.83 -5.09 5.40
N THR A 108 17.92 -5.10 6.19
CA THR A 108 19.28 -4.92 5.66
C THR A 108 19.76 -6.23 5.07
N LEU A 109 19.96 -6.26 3.76
CA LEU A 109 20.32 -7.48 3.02
C LEU A 109 21.82 -7.78 3.17
N PHE A 110 22.64 -6.73 3.08
CA PHE A 110 24.08 -6.75 3.26
C PHE A 110 24.57 -5.34 3.59
N LYS A 111 25.85 -5.18 3.87
CA LYS A 111 26.48 -3.89 4.15
C LYS A 111 27.72 -3.70 3.30
N TYR A 112 27.93 -2.51 2.75
CA TYR A 112 29.28 -2.12 2.33
C TYR A 112 30.07 -1.63 3.54
N ALA A 113 31.37 -1.89 3.58
CA ALA A 113 32.24 -1.45 4.66
C ALA A 113 33.34 -0.56 4.09
N VAL A 114 33.37 0.72 4.47
CA VAL A 114 34.40 1.69 4.08
C VAL A 114 35.43 1.76 5.19
N THR A 115 36.65 1.31 4.92
CA THR A 115 37.77 1.38 5.88
C THR A 115 38.61 2.61 5.56
N TYR A 116 38.71 3.54 6.51
CA TYR A 116 39.56 4.71 6.41
C TYR A 116 41.03 4.38 6.71
N ALA A 117 41.94 5.25 6.32
CA ALA A 117 43.39 5.04 6.49
C ALA A 117 43.84 4.98 7.95
N ASP A 118 43.07 5.59 8.87
CA ASP A 118 43.26 5.53 10.32
C ASP A 118 42.73 4.22 10.95
N GLY A 119 42.11 3.34 10.16
CA GLY A 119 41.57 2.06 10.59
C GLY A 119 40.12 2.10 11.05
N GLU A 120 39.48 3.27 11.09
CA GLU A 120 38.04 3.35 11.34
C GLU A 120 37.25 2.72 10.19
N VAL A 121 36.18 2.00 10.52
CA VAL A 121 35.29 1.36 9.55
C VAL A 121 33.90 1.95 9.67
N LEU A 122 33.34 2.39 8.54
CA LEU A 122 31.96 2.83 8.46
C LEU A 122 31.17 1.85 7.58
N GLU A 123 30.10 1.30 8.13
CA GLU A 123 29.20 0.40 7.42
C GLU A 123 28.04 1.16 6.78
N ILE A 124 27.71 0.79 5.54
CA ILE A 124 26.60 1.32 4.75
C ILE A 124 25.58 0.20 4.56
N PRO A 125 24.47 0.21 5.32
CA PRO A 125 23.41 -0.79 5.15
C PRO A 125 22.76 -0.67 3.77
N VAL A 126 22.64 -1.79 3.05
CA VAL A 126 21.86 -1.88 1.82
C VAL A 126 20.52 -2.53 2.16
N ARG A 127 19.45 -1.73 2.09
CA ARG A 127 18.11 -2.12 2.51
C ARG A 127 17.19 -2.35 1.32
N PHE A 128 16.38 -3.41 1.41
CA PHE A 128 15.42 -3.76 0.36
C PHE A 128 14.34 -2.68 0.19
N GLY A 129 14.05 -2.28 -1.04
CA GLY A 129 13.08 -1.21 -1.36
C GLY A 129 13.59 0.22 -1.12
N GLU A 130 14.71 0.40 -0.42
CA GLU A 130 15.30 1.73 -0.14
C GLU A 130 16.58 1.97 -0.94
N SER A 131 17.46 0.98 -1.01
CA SER A 131 18.77 1.08 -1.66
C SER A 131 18.95 0.08 -2.79
N ILE A 132 18.13 -0.96 -2.83
CA ILE A 132 18.18 -2.01 -3.83
C ILE A 132 16.81 -2.68 -3.94
N GLU A 133 16.51 -3.23 -5.11
CA GLU A 133 15.33 -4.04 -5.36
C GLU A 133 15.72 -5.32 -6.11
N GLN A 134 14.77 -6.23 -6.25
CA GLN A 134 14.99 -7.45 -7.03
C GLN A 134 15.30 -7.15 -8.50
N TRP A 135 16.15 -7.98 -9.12
CA TRP A 135 16.63 -7.75 -10.49
C TRP A 135 15.52 -7.81 -11.55
N TYR A 136 14.53 -8.67 -11.37
CA TYR A 136 13.43 -8.89 -12.31
C TYR A 136 12.19 -8.04 -11.95
N ARG A 137 11.68 -7.28 -12.92
CA ARG A 137 10.55 -6.36 -12.78
C ARG A 137 9.54 -6.58 -13.90
N VAL A 138 8.25 -6.41 -13.61
CA VAL A 138 7.12 -6.70 -14.53
C VAL A 138 6.39 -5.45 -15.05
N HIS A 139 6.72 -4.27 -14.51
CA HIS A 139 6.06 -2.98 -14.82
C HIS A 139 7.03 -1.80 -14.64
N ALA A 140 6.56 -0.71 -14.00
CA ALA A 140 7.36 0.45 -13.69
C ALA A 140 8.44 0.13 -12.65
N VAL A 141 9.61 0.72 -12.84
CA VAL A 141 10.66 0.76 -11.82
C VAL A 141 10.50 2.05 -11.06
N GLY A 142 9.82 1.98 -9.92
CA GLY A 142 9.64 3.13 -9.02
C GLY A 142 10.98 3.67 -8.51
N PRO A 143 11.04 4.95 -8.13
CA PRO A 143 12.22 5.51 -7.48
C PRO A 143 12.38 4.92 -6.08
N MET A 144 13.61 4.86 -5.57
CA MET A 144 13.90 4.47 -4.19
C MET A 144 14.64 5.60 -3.48
N LEU A 145 14.62 5.60 -2.15
CA LEU A 145 15.21 6.65 -1.33
C LEU A 145 16.72 6.84 -1.59
N TRP A 146 17.46 5.75 -1.74
CA TRP A 146 18.93 5.75 -1.87
C TRP A 146 19.45 5.24 -3.20
N ALA A 147 18.56 4.81 -4.10
CA ALA A 147 18.94 4.25 -5.38
C ALA A 147 17.93 4.56 -6.49
N LYS A 148 18.41 4.48 -7.73
CA LYS A 148 17.58 4.62 -8.93
C LYS A 148 17.94 3.57 -9.95
N MET A 149 17.00 3.28 -10.85
CA MET A 149 17.30 2.50 -12.06
C MET A 149 18.37 3.23 -12.88
N GLU A 150 19.52 2.58 -13.09
CA GLU A 150 20.58 3.11 -13.97
C GLU A 150 20.60 2.37 -15.31
N TRP A 151 20.25 1.08 -15.29
CA TRP A 151 20.19 0.24 -16.47
C TRP A 151 18.99 -0.70 -16.38
N ALA A 152 18.34 -0.93 -17.52
CA ALA A 152 17.33 -1.96 -17.66
C ALA A 152 17.43 -2.61 -19.04
N LYS A 153 17.11 -3.90 -19.10
CA LYS A 153 16.97 -4.68 -20.35
C LYS A 153 15.59 -5.30 -20.38
N ASP A 154 14.83 -5.03 -21.44
CA ASP A 154 13.57 -5.73 -21.66
C ASP A 154 13.85 -7.21 -21.94
N LEU A 155 13.24 -8.07 -21.13
CA LEU A 155 13.25 -9.52 -21.31
C LEU A 155 12.07 -9.94 -22.19
N ASP A 156 10.94 -9.24 -22.07
CA ASP A 156 9.79 -9.36 -22.95
C ASP A 156 9.07 -7.99 -23.07
N PRO A 157 9.19 -7.31 -24.22
CA PRO A 157 8.55 -6.01 -24.44
C PRO A 157 7.02 -6.04 -24.45
N ILE A 158 6.38 -7.18 -24.74
CA ILE A 158 4.92 -7.30 -24.77
C ILE A 158 4.38 -7.37 -23.34
N SER A 159 5.04 -8.17 -22.50
CA SER A 159 4.62 -8.35 -21.11
C SER A 159 5.07 -7.22 -20.18
N GLY A 160 6.09 -6.44 -20.59
CA GLY A 160 6.69 -5.38 -19.78
C GLY A 160 7.80 -5.87 -18.84
N GLU A 161 8.19 -7.14 -18.96
CA GLU A 161 9.22 -7.77 -18.15
C GLU A 161 10.62 -7.26 -18.48
N LYS A 162 11.40 -6.93 -17.44
CA LYS A 162 12.75 -6.39 -17.58
C LYS A 162 13.68 -6.82 -16.45
N ALA A 163 14.97 -6.91 -16.77
CA ALA A 163 16.06 -6.98 -15.81
C ALA A 163 16.53 -5.56 -15.47
N VAL A 164 16.94 -5.32 -14.22
CA VAL A 164 17.29 -3.99 -13.73
C VAL A 164 18.57 -4.01 -12.90
N LEU A 165 19.43 -3.01 -13.12
CA LEU A 165 20.52 -2.63 -12.22
C LEU A 165 20.23 -1.27 -11.59
N TYR A 166 20.49 -1.18 -10.30
CA TYR A 166 20.24 -0.02 -9.47
C TYR A 166 21.56 0.67 -9.14
N LYS A 167 21.59 2.00 -9.30
CA LYS A 167 22.69 2.82 -8.81
C LYS A 167 22.32 3.42 -7.47
N MET A 168 23.02 2.99 -6.43
CA MET A 168 22.99 3.57 -5.10
C MET A 168 24.08 4.63 -4.98
N THR A 169 23.75 5.80 -4.42
CA THR A 169 24.73 6.87 -4.14
C THR A 169 24.80 7.11 -2.64
N TRP A 170 26.00 7.01 -2.06
CA TRP A 170 26.24 7.24 -0.65
C TRP A 170 27.12 8.49 -0.43
N PRO A 171 26.65 9.50 0.33
CA PRO A 171 27.48 10.63 0.77
C PRO A 171 28.48 10.19 1.84
N ASN A 172 29.77 10.40 1.58
CA ASN A 172 30.80 10.16 2.58
C ASN A 172 30.72 11.26 3.64
N PRO A 173 30.43 10.94 4.91
CA PRO A 173 30.28 11.95 5.95
C PRO A 173 31.61 12.58 6.36
N ARG A 174 32.73 11.96 5.97
CA ARG A 174 34.09 12.40 6.25
C ARG A 174 34.89 12.54 4.95
N PRO A 175 34.53 13.49 4.07
CA PRO A 175 35.16 13.64 2.75
C PRO A 175 36.67 14.00 2.83
N GLY A 176 37.11 14.56 3.95
CA GLY A 176 38.52 14.87 4.20
C GLY A 176 39.37 13.70 4.73
N LYS A 177 38.76 12.61 5.22
CA LYS A 177 39.48 11.41 5.63
C LYS A 177 39.74 10.53 4.41
N THR A 178 40.95 9.99 4.28
CA THR A 178 41.31 9.10 3.18
C THR A 178 40.77 7.68 3.41
N ILE A 179 40.24 7.06 2.35
CA ILE A 179 39.69 5.72 2.30
C ILE A 179 40.80 4.76 1.86
N ARG A 180 40.99 3.67 2.61
CA ARG A 180 41.99 2.62 2.33
C ARG A 180 41.39 1.46 1.54
N SER A 181 40.20 1.00 1.90
CA SER A 181 39.55 -0.13 1.23
C SER A 181 38.05 -0.09 1.37
N ILE A 182 37.37 -0.83 0.49
CA ILE A 182 35.93 -1.05 0.51
C ILE A 182 35.68 -2.55 0.49
N GLY A 183 34.83 -3.01 1.40
CA GLY A 183 34.37 -4.39 1.48
C GLY A 183 32.86 -4.52 1.41
N ILE A 184 32.38 -5.76 1.40
CA ILE A 184 30.97 -6.12 1.53
C ILE A 184 30.84 -7.22 2.58
N THR A 185 29.84 -7.09 3.42
CA THR A 185 29.50 -8.08 4.45
C THR A 185 28.04 -8.50 4.23
N PRO A 186 27.78 -9.75 3.84
CA PRO A 186 26.43 -10.31 3.81
C PRO A 186 25.75 -10.24 5.18
N HIS A 187 24.44 -10.50 5.23
CA HIS A 187 23.75 -10.56 6.52
C HIS A 187 24.34 -11.69 7.40
N ASN A 188 24.63 -11.37 8.66
CA ASN A 188 25.42 -12.23 9.54
C ASN A 188 24.58 -13.18 10.42
N GLN A 189 23.25 -13.15 10.32
CA GLN A 189 22.39 -14.05 11.10
C GLN A 189 22.24 -15.41 10.41
N PRO A 190 22.65 -16.52 11.06
CA PRO A 190 22.73 -17.83 10.41
C PRO A 190 21.45 -18.38 9.78
N HIS A 191 20.29 -17.95 10.27
CA HIS A 191 18.97 -18.43 9.86
C HIS A 191 18.27 -17.49 8.86
N LEU A 192 18.92 -16.38 8.47
CA LEU A 192 18.33 -15.37 7.58
C LEU A 192 19.15 -15.27 6.30
N ASN A 193 18.84 -16.12 5.32
CA ASN A 193 19.33 -15.95 3.95
C ASN A 193 18.38 -15.06 3.16
N TYR A 194 18.75 -13.79 3.00
CA TYR A 194 17.94 -12.83 2.27
C TYR A 194 18.08 -12.95 0.74
N GLY A 195 19.12 -13.61 0.24
CA GLY A 195 19.40 -13.73 -1.20
C GLY A 195 20.79 -13.22 -1.61
N ASP A 196 21.07 -13.29 -2.91
CA ASP A 196 22.38 -13.03 -3.50
C ASP A 196 22.47 -11.63 -4.11
N ALA A 197 23.60 -10.95 -3.91
CA ALA A 197 23.87 -9.64 -4.48
C ALA A 197 24.76 -9.74 -5.73
N LEU A 198 24.36 -9.09 -6.82
CA LEU A 198 25.18 -8.93 -8.01
C LEU A 198 25.72 -7.50 -8.05
N LEU A 199 27.03 -7.35 -7.93
CA LEU A 199 27.74 -6.08 -8.05
C LEU A 199 28.35 -5.98 -9.45
N CYS A 200 27.95 -4.95 -10.20
CA CYS A 200 28.49 -4.67 -11.51
C CYS A 200 29.54 -3.56 -11.46
N GLY A 201 29.53 -2.68 -10.47
CA GLY A 201 30.58 -1.66 -10.39
C GLY A 201 30.49 -0.75 -9.18
N MET A 202 31.58 -0.03 -8.97
CA MET A 202 31.73 0.96 -7.90
C MET A 202 32.51 2.15 -8.42
N LYS A 203 32.16 3.35 -7.95
CA LYS A 203 32.81 4.60 -8.36
C LYS A 203 32.95 5.55 -7.17
N THR A 204 34.07 6.26 -7.12
CA THR A 204 34.29 7.37 -6.19
C THR A 204 34.04 8.71 -6.87
N LEU A 205 33.43 9.67 -6.16
CA LEU A 205 33.14 11.00 -6.69
C LEU A 205 33.66 12.10 -5.76
N ASN A 206 34.12 13.20 -6.36
CA ASN A 206 34.49 14.45 -5.67
C ASN A 206 33.62 15.59 -6.21
N LEU A 207 32.44 15.74 -5.62
CA LEU A 207 31.47 16.80 -5.92
C LEU A 207 31.80 18.02 -5.05
N GLY A 208 31.73 19.22 -5.62
CA GLY A 208 31.86 20.46 -4.85
C GLY A 208 30.66 20.64 -3.90
N PRO A 209 30.84 21.26 -2.72
CA PRO A 209 29.75 21.45 -1.77
C PRO A 209 28.67 22.38 -2.36
N THR A 210 27.41 21.95 -2.29
CA THR A 210 26.26 22.82 -2.61
C THR A 210 25.86 23.71 -1.43
N GLY A 211 26.19 23.27 -0.20
CA GLY A 211 26.02 23.94 1.09
C GLY A 211 26.68 23.11 2.19
N ALA A 212 26.40 23.42 3.45
CA ALA A 212 26.89 22.68 4.61
C ALA A 212 26.09 21.39 4.86
N ASN A 213 26.77 20.36 5.39
CA ASN A 213 26.13 19.14 5.87
C ASN A 213 26.06 19.18 7.39
N TYR A 214 24.85 19.16 7.94
CA TYR A 214 24.60 19.04 9.36
C TYR A 214 24.11 17.64 9.71
N TYR A 215 24.56 17.10 10.84
CA TYR A 215 24.13 15.80 11.36
C TYR A 215 23.43 16.01 12.69
N VAL A 216 22.33 15.27 12.89
CA VAL A 216 21.55 15.30 14.14
C VAL A 216 21.47 13.89 14.70
N ASP A 217 21.93 13.70 15.94
CA ASP A 217 21.95 12.40 16.62
C ASP A 217 21.24 12.53 17.98
N PRO A 218 20.15 11.77 18.23
CA PRO A 218 19.36 11.91 19.46
C PRO A 218 20.00 11.19 20.65
N THR A 219 21.14 10.52 20.47
CA THR A 219 21.86 9.85 21.55
C THR A 219 22.72 10.85 22.33
N LEU A 220 23.47 10.35 23.31
CA LEU A 220 24.39 11.16 24.13
C LEU A 220 25.61 11.68 23.37
N ILE A 221 25.81 11.27 22.11
CA ILE A 221 26.87 11.79 21.25
C ILE A 221 26.53 13.20 20.77
N GLY A 222 25.26 13.47 20.48
CA GLY A 222 24.81 14.77 19.98
C GLY A 222 24.64 15.82 21.08
N SER A 223 24.97 17.07 20.76
CA SER A 223 24.72 18.24 21.59
C SER A 223 24.39 19.46 20.73
N ASP A 224 23.41 20.27 21.12
CA ASP A 224 23.04 21.49 20.36
C ASP A 224 24.09 22.62 20.43
N ASP A 225 25.08 22.45 21.31
CA ASP A 225 26.27 23.30 21.41
C ASP A 225 27.40 22.88 20.45
N GLN A 226 27.32 21.68 19.85
CA GLN A 226 28.29 21.19 18.88
C GLN A 226 28.10 21.86 17.51
N PRO A 227 29.09 21.81 16.59
CA PRO A 227 28.99 22.42 15.26
C PRO A 227 28.06 21.69 14.28
N GLY A 228 27.53 20.52 14.64
CA GLY A 228 26.65 19.73 13.77
C GLY A 228 27.40 18.91 12.71
N THR A 229 28.65 18.57 12.94
CA THR A 229 29.43 17.68 12.03
C THR A 229 29.08 16.21 12.28
N PHE A 230 29.59 15.28 11.45
CA PHE A 230 29.31 13.85 11.65
C PHE A 230 29.87 13.31 12.98
N ASP A 231 31.03 13.81 13.40
CA ASP A 231 31.71 13.40 14.63
C ASP A 231 31.25 14.20 15.85
N GLU A 232 30.71 15.41 15.63
CA GLU A 232 30.12 16.29 16.65
C GLU A 232 28.74 16.81 16.19
N PRO A 233 27.70 15.94 16.21
CA PRO A 233 26.37 16.26 15.69
C PRO A 233 25.52 17.12 16.64
N PHE A 234 24.52 17.81 16.11
CA PHE A 234 23.47 18.40 16.94
C PHE A 234 22.68 17.31 17.67
N HIS A 235 22.06 17.65 18.80
CA HIS A 235 21.18 16.72 19.50
C HIS A 235 19.74 16.76 18.94
N THR A 236 19.26 17.96 18.62
CA THR A 236 17.86 18.18 18.24
C THR A 236 17.72 18.61 16.78
N VAL A 237 16.61 18.17 16.16
CA VAL A 237 16.24 18.60 14.81
C VAL A 237 15.90 20.10 14.78
N CYS A 238 15.37 20.62 15.89
CA CYS A 238 15.10 22.05 16.05
C CYS A 238 16.36 22.89 15.91
N ARG A 239 17.49 22.45 16.48
CA ARG A 239 18.76 23.17 16.36
C ARG A 239 19.23 23.25 14.92
N ALA A 240 19.14 22.15 14.17
CA ALA A 240 19.46 22.16 12.75
C ALA A 240 18.56 23.13 11.97
N ALA A 241 17.25 23.12 12.23
CA ALA A 241 16.30 24.01 11.57
C ALA A 241 16.58 25.51 11.80
N GLU A 242 17.22 25.87 12.92
CA GLU A 242 17.57 27.25 13.26
C GLU A 242 18.81 27.79 12.52
N VAL A 243 19.68 26.92 12.00
CA VAL A 243 21.00 27.33 11.43
C VAL A 243 21.12 27.15 9.91
N VAL A 244 20.22 26.38 9.31
CA VAL A 244 20.28 26.04 7.88
C VAL A 244 20.07 27.24 6.96
N LYS A 245 20.70 27.15 5.80
CA LYS A 245 20.64 28.09 4.67
C LYS A 245 20.34 27.35 3.37
N PRO A 246 20.08 28.05 2.25
CA PRO A 246 19.83 27.40 0.98
C PRO A 246 21.04 26.57 0.55
N GLY A 247 20.80 25.34 0.09
CA GLY A 247 21.85 24.40 -0.33
C GLY A 247 22.39 23.49 0.76
N ASP A 248 22.05 23.73 2.04
CA ASP A 248 22.45 22.89 3.16
C ASP A 248 21.68 21.56 3.18
N THR A 249 22.29 20.52 3.76
CA THR A 249 21.64 19.22 3.99
C THR A 249 21.70 18.85 5.47
N VAL A 250 20.55 18.50 6.05
CA VAL A 250 20.42 17.97 7.41
C VAL A 250 20.22 16.46 7.34
N TYR A 251 21.20 15.70 7.80
CA TYR A 251 21.15 14.25 7.96
C TYR A 251 20.67 13.88 9.37
N LEU A 252 19.52 13.23 9.45
CA LEU A 252 18.98 12.68 10.69
C LEU A 252 19.50 11.25 10.87
N ARG A 253 20.20 11.02 11.97
CA ARG A 253 20.74 9.69 12.33
C ARG A 253 19.64 8.76 12.84
N ARG A 254 19.92 7.47 12.87
CA ARG A 254 19.04 6.46 13.47
C ARG A 254 18.72 6.84 14.91
N GLY A 255 17.48 6.62 15.31
CA GLY A 255 17.09 6.80 16.70
C GLY A 255 15.67 7.32 16.83
N TYR A 256 15.27 7.46 18.08
CA TYR A 256 13.96 7.93 18.47
C TYR A 256 14.07 9.36 19.01
N TYR A 257 13.43 10.30 18.32
CA TYR A 257 13.43 11.73 18.64
C TYR A 257 12.09 12.09 19.29
N ALA A 258 12.08 12.26 20.61
CA ALA A 258 10.88 12.70 21.32
C ALA A 258 10.67 14.20 21.16
N LEU A 259 9.76 14.61 20.28
CA LEU A 259 9.47 16.02 20.02
C LEU A 259 8.52 16.57 21.09
N ASN A 260 8.94 17.61 21.79
CA ASN A 260 8.12 18.38 22.73
C ASN A 260 7.64 19.73 22.15
N ARG A 261 8.17 20.10 20.98
CA ARG A 261 7.76 21.27 20.20
C ARG A 261 7.90 20.96 18.71
N ARG A 262 7.22 21.75 17.90
CA ARG A 262 7.28 21.68 16.44
C ARG A 262 8.68 21.98 15.91
N VAL A 263 9.08 21.27 14.85
CA VAL A 263 10.28 21.58 14.06
C VAL A 263 9.88 22.53 12.93
N GLU A 264 10.32 23.78 13.01
CA GLU A 264 9.96 24.82 12.04
C GLU A 264 11.15 25.18 11.12
N PHE A 265 10.99 24.95 9.82
CA PHE A 265 11.90 25.46 8.79
C PHE A 265 11.27 26.68 8.13
N LYS A 266 11.80 27.87 8.41
CA LYS A 266 11.24 29.13 7.92
C LYS A 266 12.32 30.15 7.67
N ASP A 267 12.02 31.13 6.81
CA ASP A 267 12.87 32.30 6.59
C ASP A 267 14.33 31.98 6.20
N PHE A 268 14.58 30.78 5.67
CA PHE A 268 15.93 30.32 5.29
C PHE A 268 16.42 30.91 3.96
N GLY A 269 15.64 31.79 3.32
CA GLY A 269 16.00 32.42 2.05
C GLY A 269 15.72 31.56 0.82
N TYR A 270 16.24 31.99 -0.33
CA TYR A 270 16.09 31.33 -1.62
C TYR A 270 17.31 31.60 -2.48
N GLU A 271 17.89 30.54 -3.04
CA GLU A 271 18.91 30.60 -4.07
C GLU A 271 18.60 29.55 -5.14
N GLU A 272 18.67 29.95 -6.41
CA GLU A 272 18.29 29.08 -7.52
C GLU A 272 19.19 27.83 -7.59
N GLY A 273 18.58 26.64 -7.62
CA GLY A 273 19.28 25.35 -7.67
C GLY A 273 19.85 24.87 -6.34
N LYS A 274 19.72 25.65 -5.26
CA LYS A 274 20.28 25.34 -3.93
C LYS A 274 19.21 24.72 -3.02
N TRP A 275 19.04 23.40 -3.14
CA TRP A 275 18.11 22.63 -2.32
C TRP A 275 18.49 22.64 -0.84
N LEU A 276 17.61 23.17 0.02
CA LEU A 276 17.64 22.81 1.44
C LEU A 276 17.04 21.40 1.57
N THR A 277 17.84 20.45 2.06
CA THR A 277 17.44 19.04 2.16
C THR A 277 17.41 18.58 3.61
N ILE A 278 16.30 18.01 4.06
CA ILE A 278 16.23 17.21 5.30
C ILE A 278 16.08 15.76 4.89
N THR A 279 16.99 14.92 5.36
CA THR A 279 17.01 13.52 4.98
C THR A 279 17.39 12.62 6.13
N ALA A 280 16.87 11.39 6.18
CA ALA A 280 17.53 10.33 6.94
C ALA A 280 18.99 10.17 6.47
N TYR A 281 19.88 9.71 7.35
CA TYR A 281 21.19 9.24 6.93
C TYR A 281 21.06 7.88 6.21
N PRO A 282 21.79 7.61 5.12
CA PRO A 282 21.62 6.37 4.36
C PRO A 282 21.71 5.09 5.19
N GLY A 283 20.71 4.22 5.01
CA GLY A 283 20.58 2.96 5.75
C GLY A 283 20.11 3.12 7.22
N GLU A 284 19.85 4.33 7.67
CA GLU A 284 19.37 4.66 9.00
C GLU A 284 17.89 5.10 8.99
N THR A 285 17.18 4.88 10.10
CA THR A 285 15.76 5.25 10.24
C THR A 285 15.59 6.19 11.43
N PRO A 286 15.43 7.50 11.19
CA PRO A 286 15.06 8.47 12.23
C PRO A 286 13.55 8.40 12.49
N VAL A 287 13.15 8.14 13.73
CA VAL A 287 11.75 8.11 14.17
C VAL A 287 11.46 9.33 15.03
N LEU A 288 10.72 10.29 14.50
CA LEU A 288 10.28 11.51 15.17
C LEU A 288 8.91 11.28 15.78
N ASP A 289 8.88 11.21 17.10
CA ASP A 289 7.64 11.05 17.85
C ASP A 289 7.08 12.40 18.27
N ALA A 290 5.94 12.74 17.67
CA ALA A 290 5.28 14.03 17.84
C ALA A 290 4.25 14.05 18.98
N PHE A 291 4.14 12.98 19.77
CA PHE A 291 3.14 12.92 20.84
C PHE A 291 3.43 13.91 21.97
N GLY A 292 4.65 14.42 22.10
CA GLY A 292 4.98 15.46 23.08
C GLY A 292 4.55 16.87 22.64
N ILE A 293 4.15 17.06 21.37
CA ILE A 293 3.72 18.37 20.86
C ILE A 293 2.27 18.60 21.30
N LEU A 294 2.06 19.65 22.10
CA LEU A 294 0.75 20.03 22.63
C LEU A 294 0.22 21.27 21.93
N ALA A 295 -1.11 21.34 21.74
CA ALA A 295 -1.77 22.55 21.31
C ALA A 295 -1.69 23.62 22.41
N ASP A 296 -1.36 24.86 22.03
CA ASP A 296 -1.48 26.00 22.93
C ASP A 296 -2.93 26.52 22.87
N PRO A 297 -3.77 26.27 23.90
CA PRO A 297 -5.19 26.66 23.89
C PRO A 297 -5.39 28.19 23.88
N ARG A 298 -4.32 28.98 24.04
CA ARG A 298 -4.38 30.46 24.02
C ARG A 298 -4.22 31.04 22.62
N GLN A 299 -3.70 30.30 21.64
CA GLN A 299 -3.65 30.79 20.27
C GLN A 299 -5.00 30.52 19.59
N LYS A 300 -5.62 31.54 19.01
CA LYS A 300 -6.90 31.38 18.31
C LYS A 300 -6.73 30.52 17.05
N PRO A 301 -7.66 29.61 16.74
CA PRO A 301 -7.71 28.97 15.41
C PRO A 301 -7.91 30.04 14.32
N PHE A 302 -7.31 29.79 13.15
CA PHE A 302 -7.35 30.68 11.98
C PHE A 302 -8.78 31.18 11.67
N ASN A 303 -8.90 32.49 11.42
CA ASN A 303 -10.11 33.10 10.89
C ASN A 303 -9.96 33.24 9.36
N PRO A 304 -10.62 32.39 8.54
CA PRO A 304 -10.54 32.48 7.08
C PRO A 304 -11.08 33.81 6.52
N ALA A 305 -11.77 34.62 7.33
CA ALA A 305 -12.37 35.89 6.92
C ALA A 305 -11.63 37.16 7.40
N GLY A 306 -10.43 37.10 8.00
CA GLY A 306 -9.63 38.32 8.16
C GLY A 306 -8.61 38.37 9.30
N THR A 307 -7.51 39.06 8.96
CA THR A 307 -6.49 39.69 9.82
C THR A 307 -5.49 38.77 10.55
N ASN A 308 -4.24 38.85 10.11
CA ASN A 308 -2.98 38.70 10.89
C ASN A 308 -3.00 37.74 12.08
N SER A 309 -3.21 36.44 11.85
CA SER A 309 -2.83 35.40 12.82
C SER A 309 -2.32 34.15 12.09
N ALA A 310 -1.38 33.46 12.74
CA ALA A 310 -0.65 32.28 12.28
C ALA A 310 -1.56 31.21 11.61
N PRO A 311 -1.02 30.34 10.73
CA PRO A 311 -1.78 29.26 10.11
C PRO A 311 -2.51 28.43 11.17
N TYR A 312 -3.66 27.85 10.78
CA TYR A 312 -4.52 27.03 11.62
C TYR A 312 -3.65 26.05 12.43
N GLN A 313 -3.66 26.16 13.77
CA GLN A 313 -2.85 25.30 14.64
C GLN A 313 -2.93 23.81 14.27
N PRO A 314 -4.13 23.25 13.91
CA PRO A 314 -4.29 21.86 13.46
C PRO A 314 -3.58 21.47 12.16
N ASP A 315 -3.37 22.39 11.21
CA ASP A 315 -2.76 22.06 9.90
C ASP A 315 -1.23 22.15 9.91
N ALA A 316 -0.67 22.80 10.93
CA ALA A 316 0.76 22.87 11.11
C ALA A 316 1.31 21.55 11.66
N GLY A 317 2.10 20.87 10.85
CA GLY A 317 2.63 19.55 11.13
C GLY A 317 3.69 19.49 12.22
N ALA A 318 4.10 18.28 12.59
CA ALA A 318 5.25 18.04 13.46
C ALA A 318 6.54 18.63 12.85
N ILE A 319 6.67 18.49 11.54
CA ILE A 319 7.61 19.26 10.71
C ILE A 319 6.80 20.26 9.89
N HIS A 320 7.09 21.54 10.10
CA HIS A 320 6.38 22.65 9.47
C HIS A 320 7.34 23.53 8.70
N ILE A 321 7.10 23.63 7.40
CA ILE A 321 7.90 24.42 6.49
C ILE A 321 7.04 25.57 5.99
N HIS A 322 7.49 26.79 6.20
CA HIS A 322 6.72 27.95 5.80
C HIS A 322 7.56 29.18 5.47
N ASN A 323 6.95 30.14 4.78
CA ASN A 323 7.57 31.44 4.48
C ASN A 323 8.89 31.32 3.69
N PHE A 324 8.87 30.51 2.64
CA PHE A 324 9.98 30.28 1.71
C PHE A 324 9.51 30.38 0.26
N ASP A 325 10.44 30.55 -0.68
CA ASP A 325 10.14 30.77 -2.10
C ASP A 325 10.42 29.52 -2.99
N GLY A 326 11.20 28.54 -2.53
CA GLY A 326 11.41 27.28 -3.26
C GLY A 326 12.67 26.48 -2.89
N TYR A 327 12.93 25.41 -3.64
CA TYR A 327 14.07 24.48 -3.48
C TYR A 327 14.14 23.84 -2.09
N PHE A 328 13.10 23.09 -1.74
CA PHE A 328 13.02 22.40 -0.46
C PHE A 328 12.78 20.91 -0.67
N ARG A 329 13.54 20.06 0.03
CA ARG A 329 13.34 18.62 0.03
C ARG A 329 13.28 18.07 1.46
N ILE A 330 12.31 17.21 1.72
CA ILE A 330 12.30 16.32 2.88
C ILE A 330 12.17 14.87 2.44
N GLN A 331 13.05 13.99 2.93
CA GLN A 331 13.00 12.59 2.56
C GLN A 331 13.42 11.57 3.62
N GLY A 332 12.81 10.38 3.59
CA GLY A 332 13.21 9.24 4.43
C GLY A 332 12.92 9.40 5.93
N VAL A 333 12.14 10.40 6.34
CA VAL A 333 11.85 10.66 7.75
C VAL A 333 10.62 9.87 8.20
N HIS A 334 10.70 9.18 9.35
CA HIS A 334 9.54 8.55 9.97
C HIS A 334 8.98 9.48 11.05
N ILE A 335 7.73 9.90 10.92
CA ILE A 335 6.99 10.71 11.90
C ILE A 335 5.84 9.88 12.44
N GLN A 336 5.66 9.86 13.76
CA GLN A 336 4.55 9.13 14.38
C GLN A 336 3.86 9.91 15.48
N ARG A 337 2.59 9.56 15.74
CA ARG A 337 1.78 10.03 16.88
C ARG A 337 1.66 11.56 16.96
N SER A 338 1.45 12.22 15.83
CA SER A 338 1.24 13.67 15.80
C SER A 338 -0.19 14.04 16.20
N ARG A 339 -0.33 14.97 17.15
CA ARG A 339 -1.64 15.61 17.44
C ARG A 339 -2.08 16.65 16.39
N PHE A 340 -1.27 16.80 15.35
CA PHE A 340 -1.44 17.72 14.24
C PHE A 340 -1.19 16.95 12.94
N ALA A 341 -0.82 17.67 11.88
CA ALA A 341 -0.33 17.04 10.69
C ALA A 341 1.05 16.37 10.92
N GLY A 342 1.46 15.49 10.03
CA GLY A 342 2.82 14.94 10.03
C GLY A 342 3.80 15.96 9.47
N ILE A 343 3.70 16.22 8.17
CA ILE A 343 4.50 17.17 7.40
C ILE A 343 3.58 18.24 6.83
N SER A 344 3.99 19.49 6.91
CA SER A 344 3.23 20.59 6.33
C SER A 344 4.15 21.56 5.60
N VAL A 345 3.80 21.92 4.36
CA VAL A 345 4.57 22.83 3.52
C VAL A 345 3.67 23.96 3.03
N TYR A 346 3.98 25.18 3.47
CA TYR A 346 3.25 26.38 3.12
C TYR A 346 4.18 27.38 2.44
N SER A 347 3.74 27.94 1.32
CA SER A 347 4.49 29.04 0.71
C SER A 347 4.41 30.34 1.52
N ARG A 348 5.05 31.41 1.02
CA ARG A 348 4.94 32.75 1.60
C ARG A 348 3.60 33.42 1.27
N PHE A 349 2.91 33.91 2.30
CA PHE A 349 1.72 34.77 2.15
C PHE A 349 2.10 36.25 2.03
N ARG A 350 1.52 36.99 1.07
CA ARG A 350 1.45 38.46 1.11
C ARG A 350 0.08 38.88 1.67
N SER A 351 0.07 39.86 2.55
CA SER A 351 -1.04 40.34 3.40
C SER A 351 -2.50 40.21 2.86
N ASN A 352 -3.41 39.92 3.80
CA ASN A 352 -4.88 40.16 3.86
C ASN A 352 -5.81 39.86 2.67
N ALA A 353 -5.38 39.17 1.63
CA ALA A 353 -6.31 38.54 0.69
C ALA A 353 -5.82 37.13 0.36
N SER A 354 -6.68 36.14 0.57
CA SER A 354 -6.47 34.70 0.29
C SER A 354 -6.19 34.35 -1.18
N HIS A 355 -5.86 35.33 -2.01
CA HIS A 355 -5.62 35.20 -3.46
C HIS A 355 -4.24 35.74 -3.90
N ASN A 356 -3.39 36.20 -2.97
CA ASN A 356 -2.07 36.78 -3.26
C ASN A 356 -0.89 35.97 -2.68
N ALA A 357 -1.06 34.67 -2.45
CA ALA A 357 0.05 33.81 -2.05
C ALA A 357 1.08 33.70 -3.18
N LEU A 358 2.37 33.84 -2.86
CA LEU A 358 3.43 33.50 -3.80
C LEU A 358 3.61 31.99 -3.78
N HIS A 359 3.72 31.35 -4.93
CA HIS A 359 3.92 29.90 -4.95
C HIS A 359 5.37 29.55 -4.63
N ALA A 360 5.58 28.61 -3.71
CA ALA A 360 6.91 28.05 -3.48
C ALA A 360 7.22 27.05 -4.60
N ARG A 361 8.38 27.17 -5.26
CA ARG A 361 8.72 26.32 -6.42
C ARG A 361 9.71 25.21 -6.08
N PHE A 362 9.62 24.06 -6.74
CA PHE A 362 10.54 22.93 -6.56
C PHE A 362 10.54 22.42 -5.13
N VAL A 363 9.46 21.72 -4.79
CA VAL A 363 9.22 21.15 -3.46
C VAL A 363 9.15 19.64 -3.58
N ASP A 364 9.97 18.93 -2.82
CA ASP A 364 10.03 17.47 -2.80
C ASP A 364 9.69 16.94 -1.40
N VAL A 365 8.63 16.14 -1.29
CA VAL A 365 8.27 15.39 -0.07
C VAL A 365 8.32 13.90 -0.43
N GLN A 366 9.40 13.20 -0.10
CA GLN A 366 9.70 11.90 -0.69
C GLN A 366 10.02 10.81 0.33
N PHE A 367 9.48 9.59 0.17
CA PHE A 367 9.87 8.42 0.97
C PHE A 367 9.74 8.58 2.49
N ASN A 368 8.88 9.50 2.96
CA ASN A 368 8.62 9.67 4.38
C ASN A 368 7.60 8.63 4.84
N THR A 369 7.69 8.21 6.11
CA THR A 369 6.65 7.41 6.75
C THR A 369 5.92 8.29 7.75
N VAL A 370 4.59 8.35 7.68
CA VAL A 370 3.76 9.08 8.63
C VAL A 370 2.70 8.13 9.18
N ASP A 371 2.71 7.92 10.50
CA ASP A 371 1.79 7.03 11.19
C ASP A 371 1.04 7.76 12.31
N ARG A 372 -0.30 7.59 12.32
CA ARG A 372 -1.19 8.16 13.36
C ARG A 372 -1.00 9.66 13.54
N CYS A 373 -1.67 10.43 12.71
CA CYS A 373 -1.80 11.88 12.85
C CYS A 373 -3.24 12.26 13.19
N ASN A 374 -3.48 13.36 13.91
CA ASN A 374 -4.84 13.83 14.21
C ASN A 374 -5.50 14.49 12.99
N THR A 375 -4.72 15.19 12.17
CA THR A 375 -5.18 15.84 10.93
C THR A 375 -4.55 15.16 9.72
N MET A 376 -4.05 15.91 8.74
CA MET A 376 -3.46 15.40 7.50
C MET A 376 -2.09 14.81 7.74
N SER A 377 -1.73 13.70 7.09
CA SER A 377 -0.35 13.20 7.25
C SER A 377 0.65 14.08 6.51
N ILE A 378 0.33 14.49 5.28
CA ILE A 378 1.10 15.45 4.49
C ILE A 378 0.13 16.50 3.98
N ILE A 379 0.49 17.78 4.15
CA ILE A 379 -0.26 18.89 3.55
C ILE A 379 0.66 19.87 2.84
N THR A 380 0.25 20.30 1.65
CA THR A 380 0.98 21.27 0.82
C THR A 380 0.05 22.37 0.34
N HIS A 381 0.46 23.63 0.53
CA HIS A 381 -0.31 24.79 0.11
C HIS A 381 0.50 25.70 -0.81
N TYR A 382 -0.08 26.07 -1.95
CA TYR A 382 0.50 27.01 -2.91
C TYR A 382 1.94 26.64 -3.31
N CYS A 383 2.16 25.37 -3.61
CA CYS A 383 3.42 24.87 -4.14
C CYS A 383 3.31 24.60 -5.64
N ASP A 384 4.36 24.97 -6.34
CA ASP A 384 4.54 24.83 -7.77
C ASP A 384 5.72 23.89 -8.04
N ASP A 385 5.66 23.09 -9.11
CA ASP A 385 6.75 22.14 -9.40
C ASP A 385 6.96 21.18 -8.21
N LEU A 386 5.84 20.65 -7.68
CA LEU A 386 5.72 19.86 -6.45
C LEU A 386 5.80 18.35 -6.73
N ARG A 387 6.57 17.62 -5.94
CA ARG A 387 6.63 16.14 -6.01
C ARG A 387 6.39 15.52 -4.65
N ILE A 388 5.36 14.67 -4.56
CA ILE A 388 5.06 13.85 -3.37
C ILE A 388 5.23 12.39 -3.78
N ILE A 389 6.40 11.82 -3.48
CA ILE A 389 6.83 10.55 -4.10
C ILE A 389 7.20 9.48 -3.07
N GLY A 390 6.63 8.29 -3.17
CA GLY A 390 7.11 7.14 -2.39
C GLY A 390 6.82 7.20 -0.88
N ASN A 391 5.95 8.11 -0.41
CA ASN A 391 5.63 8.23 1.01
C ASN A 391 4.69 7.11 1.45
N ARG A 392 4.83 6.65 2.69
CA ARG A 392 3.94 5.69 3.35
C ARG A 392 3.14 6.39 4.44
N ILE A 393 1.81 6.32 4.34
CA ILE A 393 0.88 6.93 5.29
C ILE A 393 -0.04 5.85 5.85
N CYS A 394 -0.03 5.71 7.18
CA CYS A 394 -0.85 4.76 7.91
C CYS A 394 -1.70 5.49 8.95
N ARG A 395 -3.01 5.22 8.94
CA ARG A 395 -3.97 5.80 9.89
C ARG A 395 -3.89 7.33 9.99
N PRO A 396 -3.99 8.08 8.88
CA PRO A 396 -4.23 9.52 8.95
C PRO A 396 -5.56 9.77 9.66
N ASN A 397 -5.70 10.91 10.33
CA ASN A 397 -6.86 11.22 11.17
C ASN A 397 -7.19 10.12 12.21
N SER A 398 -6.18 9.70 12.97
CA SER A 398 -6.38 8.70 14.02
C SER A 398 -7.09 9.31 15.23
N GLU A 399 -8.23 8.73 15.61
CA GLU A 399 -8.97 9.10 16.83
C GLU A 399 -8.09 9.03 18.09
N GLN A 400 -7.08 8.17 18.10
CA GLN A 400 -6.11 8.04 19.19
C GLN A 400 -5.33 9.33 19.45
N MET A 401 -5.22 10.19 18.43
CA MET A 401 -4.50 11.46 18.49
C MET A 401 -5.41 12.66 18.78
N LEU A 402 -6.72 12.44 18.97
CA LEU A 402 -7.64 13.48 19.42
C LEU A 402 -7.21 14.01 20.80
N TYR A 403 -7.32 15.32 20.99
CA TYR A 403 -6.94 15.98 22.22
C TYR A 403 -8.18 16.45 23.00
N THR A 404 -8.42 15.87 24.17
CA THR A 404 -9.38 16.41 25.15
C THR A 404 -8.72 17.53 25.96
N VAL A 405 -9.27 18.74 25.87
CA VAL A 405 -8.93 19.83 26.80
C VAL A 405 -9.54 19.49 28.17
N PRO A 406 -8.79 19.55 29.29
CA PRO A 406 -9.35 19.30 30.62
C PRO A 406 -10.56 20.21 30.90
N GLY A 407 -11.73 19.61 31.17
CA GLY A 407 -12.99 20.33 31.46
C GLY A 407 -13.81 20.77 30.24
N GLY A 408 -13.39 20.44 29.02
CA GLY A 408 -14.16 20.67 27.79
C GLY A 408 -14.64 19.37 27.13
N LEU A 409 -15.60 19.48 26.21
CA LEU A 409 -15.86 18.41 25.22
C LEU A 409 -14.55 18.13 24.46
N PRO A 410 -14.34 16.91 23.92
CA PRO A 410 -13.19 16.62 23.07
C PRO A 410 -13.10 17.68 21.98
N ALA A 411 -12.01 18.46 21.96
CA ALA A 411 -11.79 19.37 20.86
C ALA A 411 -11.61 18.49 19.61
N ASN A 412 -12.49 18.68 18.62
CA ASN A 412 -12.63 17.90 17.38
C ASN A 412 -13.67 16.76 17.35
N ALA A 413 -14.55 16.59 18.34
CA ALA A 413 -15.71 15.69 18.13
C ALA A 413 -16.61 16.15 16.95
N ASP A 414 -16.61 17.45 16.65
CA ASP A 414 -17.40 18.07 15.57
C ASP A 414 -16.58 18.42 14.30
N ASN A 415 -15.25 18.22 14.31
CA ASN A 415 -14.41 18.47 13.13
C ASN A 415 -14.14 17.14 12.43
N HIS A 416 -14.88 16.93 11.35
CA HIS A 416 -14.79 15.83 10.38
C HIS A 416 -13.35 15.34 10.15
N ALA A 417 -13.20 14.03 9.94
CA ALA A 417 -11.95 13.40 9.57
C ALA A 417 -11.19 14.21 8.50
N GLN A 418 -9.85 14.18 8.51
CA GLN A 418 -8.96 14.86 7.56
C GLN A 418 -8.23 13.85 6.64
N GLU A 419 -7.66 14.33 5.55
CA GLU A 419 -7.07 13.59 4.42
C GLU A 419 -5.78 12.84 4.80
N GLY A 420 -5.37 11.87 3.99
CA GLY A 420 -4.00 11.33 4.04
C GLY A 420 -2.98 12.35 3.53
N ILE A 421 -3.06 12.64 2.23
CA ILE A 421 -2.25 13.64 1.52
C ILE A 421 -3.19 14.73 1.00
N ASP A 422 -2.98 15.96 1.46
CA ASP A 422 -3.72 17.14 1.01
C ASP A 422 -2.85 18.01 0.07
N LEU A 423 -3.38 18.27 -1.11
CA LEU A 423 -2.84 19.22 -2.07
C LEU A 423 -3.79 20.40 -2.24
N SER A 424 -3.51 21.52 -1.57
CA SER A 424 -4.33 22.72 -1.65
C SER A 424 -3.73 23.80 -2.54
N ARG A 425 -4.34 24.06 -3.70
CA ARG A 425 -3.98 25.12 -4.67
C ARG A 425 -2.57 24.99 -5.25
N ASN A 426 -2.08 23.77 -5.37
CA ASN A 426 -0.79 23.47 -5.99
C ASN A 426 -0.88 23.42 -7.52
N GLN A 427 0.23 23.64 -8.22
CA GLN A 427 0.30 23.50 -9.68
C GLN A 427 1.57 22.80 -10.15
N ARG A 428 1.54 22.20 -11.34
CA ARG A 428 2.71 21.49 -11.91
C ARG A 428 3.22 20.44 -10.93
N PHE A 429 2.36 19.49 -10.57
CA PHE A 429 2.63 18.53 -9.50
C PHE A 429 2.68 17.07 -9.99
N GLU A 430 3.42 16.24 -9.25
CA GLU A 430 3.47 14.79 -9.39
C GLU A 430 3.24 14.14 -8.02
N VAL A 431 2.18 13.33 -7.90
CA VAL A 431 1.92 12.52 -6.70
C VAL A 431 1.99 11.06 -7.09
N ALA A 432 3.08 10.38 -6.74
CA ALA A 432 3.31 9.04 -7.27
C ALA A 432 4.01 8.07 -6.33
N PHE A 433 3.78 6.78 -6.54
CA PHE A 433 4.42 5.69 -5.78
C PHE A 433 4.14 5.74 -4.26
N ASN A 434 3.17 6.53 -3.81
CA ASN A 434 2.82 6.61 -2.41
C ASN A 434 1.92 5.43 -2.01
N GLU A 435 1.99 5.06 -0.74
CA GLU A 435 1.13 4.09 -0.10
C GLU A 435 0.31 4.79 0.98
N VAL A 436 -1.02 4.77 0.86
CA VAL A 436 -1.91 5.50 1.80
C VAL A 436 -3.08 4.62 2.23
N TYR A 437 -3.21 4.38 3.53
CA TYR A 437 -4.26 3.51 4.05
C TYR A 437 -4.68 3.77 5.49
N GLY A 438 -5.88 3.30 5.83
CA GLY A 438 -6.43 3.32 7.18
C GLY A 438 -7.02 4.66 7.62
N GLY A 439 -7.33 5.55 6.66
CA GLY A 439 -7.84 6.90 6.93
C GLY A 439 -9.37 6.96 7.04
N GLY A 440 -9.87 7.87 7.88
CA GLY A 440 -11.31 8.17 8.00
C GLY A 440 -11.87 9.10 6.91
N LYS A 441 -11.01 9.64 6.03
CA LYS A 441 -11.33 10.59 4.95
C LYS A 441 -10.66 10.18 3.61
N GLU A 442 -10.51 11.09 2.67
CA GLU A 442 -9.75 10.90 1.42
C GLU A 442 -8.33 10.45 1.69
N ALA A 443 -7.83 9.47 0.93
CA ALA A 443 -6.42 9.08 1.00
C ALA A 443 -5.54 10.16 0.36
N ILE A 444 -5.93 10.64 -0.83
CA ILE A 444 -5.31 11.76 -1.52
C ILE A 444 -6.41 12.73 -1.95
N ASP A 445 -6.29 14.00 -1.58
CA ASP A 445 -7.22 15.05 -1.98
C ASP A 445 -6.53 16.13 -2.81
N LEU A 446 -7.12 16.44 -3.95
CA LEU A 446 -6.67 17.41 -4.92
C LEU A 446 -7.57 18.63 -4.83
N ILE A 447 -7.26 19.55 -3.92
CA ILE A 447 -8.11 20.69 -3.62
C ILE A 447 -7.68 21.89 -4.47
N SER A 448 -8.49 22.25 -5.48
CA SER A 448 -8.26 23.44 -6.32
C SER A 448 -6.89 23.48 -7.03
N VAL A 449 -6.37 22.32 -7.46
CA VAL A 449 -5.05 22.16 -8.10
C VAL A 449 -5.07 22.30 -9.63
N LYS A 450 -3.93 22.51 -10.29
CA LYS A 450 -3.85 22.62 -11.76
C LYS A 450 -2.60 21.94 -12.34
N GLN A 451 -2.67 21.41 -13.56
CA GLN A 451 -1.52 20.90 -14.31
C GLN A 451 -0.74 19.84 -13.54
N GLY A 452 -1.31 18.67 -13.28
CA GLY A 452 -0.58 17.66 -12.50
C GLY A 452 -0.99 16.24 -12.78
N ARG A 453 -0.21 15.32 -12.22
CA ARG A 453 -0.37 13.88 -12.44
C ARG A 453 -0.35 13.11 -11.13
N VAL A 454 -1.30 12.21 -10.95
CA VAL A 454 -1.39 11.31 -9.79
C VAL A 454 -1.33 9.87 -10.25
N HIS A 455 -0.21 9.18 -9.99
CA HIS A 455 0.01 7.87 -10.60
C HIS A 455 0.78 6.85 -9.77
N HIS A 456 0.58 5.56 -10.03
CA HIS A 456 1.33 4.47 -9.38
C HIS A 456 1.21 4.48 -7.85
N ASN A 457 0.15 5.08 -7.29
CA ASN A 457 -0.11 5.03 -5.85
C ASN A 457 -0.86 3.75 -5.48
N TYR A 458 -0.53 3.19 -4.32
CA TYR A 458 -1.26 2.09 -3.68
C TYR A 458 -2.15 2.64 -2.57
N ILE A 459 -3.46 2.54 -2.75
CA ILE A 459 -4.42 3.15 -1.82
C ILE A 459 -5.40 2.08 -1.34
N HIS A 460 -5.61 2.00 -0.02
CA HIS A 460 -6.63 1.11 0.49
C HIS A 460 -7.21 1.46 1.84
N SER A 461 -8.41 0.94 2.11
CA SER A 461 -9.00 1.01 3.47
C SER A 461 -9.13 2.46 3.97
N SER A 462 -9.60 3.34 3.10
CA SER A 462 -9.84 4.78 3.38
C SER A 462 -11.30 5.14 3.05
N LEU A 463 -11.76 6.35 3.40
CA LEU A 463 -13.06 6.83 2.91
C LEU A 463 -12.98 7.01 1.39
N ASN A 464 -12.27 7.99 0.86
CA ASN A 464 -12.14 8.12 -0.60
C ASN A 464 -10.73 7.73 -1.04
N GLY A 465 -10.58 7.23 -2.26
CA GLY A 465 -9.26 6.94 -2.83
C GLY A 465 -8.55 8.25 -3.21
N ILE A 466 -8.81 8.73 -4.42
CA ILE A 466 -8.27 10.00 -4.92
C ILE A 466 -9.44 10.95 -5.18
N TYR A 467 -9.58 12.01 -4.39
CA TYR A 467 -10.66 12.98 -4.57
C TYR A 467 -10.17 14.19 -5.36
N ILE A 468 -10.99 14.61 -6.32
CA ILE A 468 -10.78 15.82 -7.11
C ILE A 468 -11.79 16.87 -6.63
N ASP A 469 -11.34 17.76 -5.74
CA ASP A 469 -12.17 18.71 -5.01
C ASP A 469 -12.00 20.16 -5.50
N SER A 470 -12.89 20.61 -6.39
CA SER A 470 -12.92 22.02 -6.80
C SER A 470 -13.64 22.88 -5.77
N TRP A 471 -12.93 23.17 -4.68
CA TRP A 471 -13.42 23.98 -3.56
C TRP A 471 -13.38 25.49 -3.84
N THR A 472 -12.22 26.14 -3.80
CA THR A 472 -12.11 27.62 -3.95
C THR A 472 -11.71 28.10 -5.34
N GLU A 473 -11.04 27.26 -6.12
CA GLU A 473 -10.63 27.60 -7.49
C GLU A 473 -10.93 26.44 -8.45
N PRO A 474 -10.93 26.69 -9.77
CA PRO A 474 -11.00 25.64 -10.76
C PRO A 474 -9.89 24.60 -10.64
N ILE A 475 -10.23 23.35 -10.91
CA ILE A 475 -9.26 22.29 -11.21
C ILE A 475 -9.19 22.11 -12.73
N VAL A 476 -7.98 22.13 -13.26
CA VAL A 476 -7.73 22.10 -14.72
C VAL A 476 -6.51 21.25 -15.02
N ASP A 477 -6.58 20.41 -16.07
CA ASP A 477 -5.43 19.68 -16.62
C ASP A 477 -4.81 18.72 -15.59
N VAL A 478 -5.57 17.68 -15.20
CA VAL A 478 -5.15 16.67 -14.23
C VAL A 478 -5.26 15.27 -14.82
N GLU A 479 -4.16 14.53 -14.78
CA GLU A 479 -4.08 13.13 -15.19
C GLU A 479 -4.03 12.22 -13.95
N VAL A 480 -4.88 11.21 -13.90
CA VAL A 480 -4.92 10.22 -12.80
C VAL A 480 -4.80 8.83 -13.40
N ASP A 481 -3.65 8.17 -13.21
CA ASP A 481 -3.36 6.95 -13.95
C ASP A 481 -2.52 5.88 -13.24
N HIS A 482 -2.67 4.61 -13.64
CA HIS A 482 -1.92 3.49 -13.06
C HIS A 482 -1.94 3.49 -11.52
N ASN A 483 -3.04 3.90 -10.88
CA ASN A 483 -3.21 3.73 -9.44
C ASN A 483 -3.84 2.35 -9.15
N TYR A 484 -3.54 1.80 -7.98
CA TYR A 484 -4.10 0.55 -7.51
C TYR A 484 -4.90 0.81 -6.23
N ILE A 485 -6.23 0.90 -6.37
CA ILE A 485 -7.14 1.41 -5.33
C ILE A 485 -8.11 0.30 -4.93
N HIS A 486 -8.19 -0.01 -3.64
CA HIS A 486 -9.17 -1.00 -3.16
C HIS A 486 -9.70 -0.77 -1.76
N ASN A 487 -10.86 -1.33 -1.45
CA ASN A 487 -11.50 -1.20 -0.13
C ASN A 487 -11.65 0.27 0.32
N THR A 488 -11.97 1.17 -0.62
CA THR A 488 -12.34 2.56 -0.33
C THR A 488 -13.85 2.72 -0.37
N TYR A 489 -14.38 3.81 0.17
CA TYR A 489 -15.76 4.25 -0.07
C TYR A 489 -16.02 4.56 -1.55
N GLU A 490 -15.46 5.64 -2.10
CA GLU A 490 -15.35 5.82 -3.55
C GLU A 490 -13.91 5.62 -4.02
N GLY A 491 -13.72 5.14 -5.25
CA GLY A 491 -12.38 4.98 -5.83
C GLY A 491 -11.78 6.34 -6.21
N ILE A 492 -12.34 6.97 -7.24
CA ILE A 492 -11.94 8.30 -7.71
C ILE A 492 -13.19 9.18 -7.85
N PRO A 493 -13.62 9.85 -6.76
CA PRO A 493 -14.64 10.88 -6.84
C PRO A 493 -14.10 12.21 -7.39
N CYS A 494 -14.94 12.92 -8.14
CA CYS A 494 -14.68 14.25 -8.65
C CYS A 494 -15.90 15.12 -8.41
N SER A 495 -15.68 16.31 -7.84
CA SER A 495 -16.74 17.16 -7.33
C SER A 495 -16.46 18.65 -7.50
N THR A 496 -17.47 19.38 -7.92
CA THR A 496 -17.50 20.86 -7.92
C THR A 496 -17.80 21.42 -6.53
N GLU A 497 -17.27 20.84 -5.46
CA GLU A 497 -17.81 20.97 -4.09
C GLU A 497 -18.07 22.42 -3.64
N GLY A 498 -17.19 23.36 -3.97
CA GLY A 498 -17.35 24.80 -3.70
C GLY A 498 -17.97 25.61 -4.84
N SER A 499 -18.71 24.96 -5.75
CA SER A 499 -19.27 25.51 -7.00
C SER A 499 -18.23 26.00 -8.02
N ASN A 500 -16.99 25.53 -7.95
CA ASN A 500 -15.94 25.86 -8.90
C ASN A 500 -15.85 24.85 -10.05
N GLN A 501 -14.99 25.15 -11.04
CA GLN A 501 -15.00 24.52 -12.35
C GLN A 501 -14.10 23.28 -12.37
N LEU A 502 -14.56 22.21 -13.02
CA LEU A 502 -13.75 21.03 -13.34
C LEU A 502 -13.49 21.02 -14.85
N ARG A 503 -12.23 20.99 -15.28
CA ARG A 503 -11.88 20.90 -16.71
C ARG A 503 -10.74 19.96 -17.02
N ASP A 504 -10.85 19.28 -18.16
CA ASP A 504 -9.72 18.60 -18.82
C ASP A 504 -9.03 17.58 -17.91
N PHE A 505 -9.78 16.56 -17.48
CA PHE A 505 -9.23 15.46 -16.68
C PHE A 505 -9.07 14.23 -17.54
N ASP A 506 -7.96 13.51 -17.37
CA ASP A 506 -7.76 12.21 -18.01
C ASP A 506 -7.53 11.15 -16.93
N ILE A 507 -8.53 10.28 -16.73
CA ILE A 507 -8.51 9.22 -15.72
C ILE A 507 -8.38 7.89 -16.44
N HIS A 508 -7.19 7.26 -16.38
CA HIS A 508 -6.95 6.07 -17.18
C HIS A 508 -5.98 5.03 -16.61
N HIS A 509 -6.10 3.77 -17.05
CA HIS A 509 -5.21 2.69 -16.63
C HIS A 509 -5.20 2.44 -15.12
N ASN A 510 -6.22 2.89 -14.38
CA ASN A 510 -6.37 2.59 -12.96
C ASN A 510 -7.04 1.23 -12.76
N ILE A 511 -6.61 0.52 -11.72
CA ILE A 511 -7.30 -0.66 -11.20
C ILE A 511 -8.00 -0.23 -9.92
N ILE A 512 -9.33 -0.35 -9.91
CA ILE A 512 -10.18 0.01 -8.78
C ILE A 512 -11.06 -1.18 -8.45
N PHE A 513 -11.03 -1.66 -7.22
CA PHE A 513 -11.91 -2.77 -6.86
C PHE A 513 -12.38 -2.73 -5.41
N GLU A 514 -13.54 -3.32 -5.16
CA GLU A 514 -14.16 -3.32 -3.82
C GLU A 514 -14.38 -1.92 -3.26
N SER A 515 -14.74 -0.96 -4.13
CA SER A 515 -15.26 0.32 -3.68
C SER A 515 -16.65 0.14 -3.07
N LYS A 516 -16.89 0.68 -1.87
CA LYS A 516 -18.17 0.56 -1.15
C LYS A 516 -19.31 1.29 -1.89
N SER A 517 -18.98 2.35 -2.60
CA SER A 517 -19.81 3.11 -3.53
C SER A 517 -19.16 3.08 -4.93
N ALA A 518 -19.13 4.21 -5.64
CA ALA A 518 -18.73 4.25 -7.04
C ALA A 518 -17.22 4.03 -7.23
N GLY A 519 -16.87 3.37 -8.33
CA GLY A 519 -15.47 3.22 -8.73
C GLY A 519 -14.89 4.56 -9.17
N ILE A 520 -15.52 5.20 -10.16
CA ILE A 520 -15.20 6.56 -10.62
C ILE A 520 -16.49 7.37 -10.67
N ASN A 521 -16.48 8.59 -10.12
CA ASN A 521 -17.65 9.46 -10.08
C ASN A 521 -17.31 10.87 -10.51
N ILE A 522 -17.75 11.28 -11.70
CA ILE A 522 -17.70 12.68 -12.16
C ILE A 522 -19.03 13.34 -11.81
N SER A 523 -19.02 14.24 -10.83
CA SER A 523 -20.27 14.87 -10.41
C SER A 523 -20.21 16.34 -10.02
N GLU A 524 -21.38 17.00 -10.12
CA GLU A 524 -21.63 18.25 -9.41
C GLU A 524 -22.22 17.93 -8.03
N ALA A 525 -21.59 18.38 -6.92
CA ALA A 525 -22.01 18.03 -5.57
C ALA A 525 -23.36 18.64 -5.18
N THR A 526 -24.37 17.83 -4.89
CA THR A 526 -25.75 18.33 -4.81
C THR A 526 -26.12 19.13 -3.54
N TYR A 527 -25.32 19.10 -2.48
CA TYR A 527 -25.73 19.69 -1.17
C TYR A 527 -25.19 21.11 -0.89
N LYS A 528 -24.12 21.53 -1.58
CA LYS A 528 -23.51 22.88 -1.46
C LYS A 528 -23.25 23.55 -2.81
N SER A 529 -23.20 22.80 -3.91
CA SER A 529 -22.82 23.36 -5.22
C SER A 529 -24.00 23.98 -5.97
N LYS A 530 -23.69 24.97 -6.81
CA LYS A 530 -24.57 25.49 -7.85
C LYS A 530 -24.07 25.00 -9.22
N PRO A 531 -24.93 24.96 -10.25
CA PRO A 531 -24.52 24.65 -11.62
C PRO A 531 -23.26 25.42 -12.03
N THR A 532 -22.25 24.72 -12.52
CA THR A 532 -20.96 25.30 -12.92
C THR A 532 -20.37 24.58 -14.14
N ILE A 533 -19.12 24.83 -14.48
CA ILE A 533 -18.49 24.25 -15.68
C ILE A 533 -17.86 22.90 -15.32
N VAL A 534 -18.27 21.85 -16.02
CA VAL A 534 -17.73 20.48 -15.96
C VAL A 534 -17.58 19.99 -17.39
N GLU A 535 -16.38 20.10 -17.96
CA GLU A 535 -16.16 19.85 -19.39
C GLU A 535 -14.79 19.24 -19.72
N GLY A 536 -14.71 18.51 -20.83
CA GLY A 536 -13.45 18.04 -21.39
C GLY A 536 -12.84 16.83 -20.69
N HIS A 537 -13.61 16.05 -19.93
CA HIS A 537 -13.08 14.91 -19.19
C HIS A 537 -13.06 13.61 -20.00
N ARG A 538 -12.04 12.80 -19.78
CA ARG A 538 -11.87 11.46 -20.35
C ARG A 538 -11.67 10.43 -19.23
N ILE A 539 -12.47 9.37 -19.28
CA ILE A 539 -12.41 8.22 -18.37
C ILE A 539 -12.21 6.99 -19.25
N ALA A 540 -10.99 6.46 -19.29
CA ALA A 540 -10.69 5.41 -20.26
C ALA A 540 -9.66 4.38 -19.84
N GLN A 541 -9.74 3.15 -20.37
CA GLN A 541 -8.82 2.07 -20.03
C GLN A 541 -8.71 1.79 -18.53
N ASN A 542 -9.77 2.02 -17.75
CA ASN A 542 -9.78 1.62 -16.34
C ASN A 542 -10.35 0.21 -16.21
N THR A 543 -9.88 -0.54 -15.22
CA THR A 543 -10.52 -1.77 -14.77
C THR A 543 -11.16 -1.54 -13.42
N ILE A 544 -12.49 -1.63 -13.36
CA ILE A 544 -13.29 -1.45 -12.16
C ILE A 544 -14.00 -2.75 -11.84
N ASP A 545 -13.91 -3.21 -10.60
CA ASP A 545 -14.51 -4.48 -10.20
C ASP A 545 -15.14 -4.43 -8.80
N ARG A 546 -16.28 -5.10 -8.61
CA ARG A 546 -16.97 -5.18 -7.30
C ARG A 546 -17.29 -3.83 -6.65
N ALA A 547 -17.66 -2.83 -7.45
CA ALA A 547 -18.07 -1.52 -6.96
C ALA A 547 -19.52 -1.50 -6.43
N GLY A 548 -19.77 -0.82 -5.31
CA GLY A 548 -21.09 -0.35 -4.89
C GLY A 548 -21.89 -1.24 -3.93
N TYR A 549 -21.34 -2.37 -3.45
CA TYR A 549 -22.11 -3.34 -2.63
C TYR A 549 -22.56 -2.79 -1.27
N HIS A 550 -21.77 -1.93 -0.65
CA HIS A 550 -22.17 -1.30 0.61
C HIS A 550 -23.24 -0.24 0.38
N ALA A 551 -23.10 0.58 -0.66
CA ALA A 551 -24.11 1.55 -1.05
C ALA A 551 -25.46 0.86 -1.37
N ASP A 552 -25.45 -0.26 -2.11
CA ASP A 552 -26.66 -1.10 -2.32
C ASP A 552 -27.25 -1.58 -0.99
N ALA A 553 -26.42 -2.08 -0.07
CA ALA A 553 -26.87 -2.56 1.23
C ALA A 553 -27.61 -1.49 2.08
N ILE A 554 -27.31 -0.21 1.86
CA ILE A 554 -28.00 0.92 2.53
C ILE A 554 -28.99 1.66 1.60
N ASN A 555 -29.34 1.09 0.45
CA ASN A 555 -30.23 1.65 -0.57
C ASN A 555 -29.78 2.99 -1.18
N TRP A 556 -28.47 3.24 -1.21
CA TRP A 556 -27.87 4.40 -1.88
C TRP A 556 -27.52 4.06 -3.33
N LEU A 557 -27.72 5.03 -4.23
CA LEU A 557 -27.33 4.86 -5.63
C LEU A 557 -25.81 4.71 -5.74
N SER A 558 -25.38 3.76 -6.58
CA SER A 558 -23.97 3.52 -6.86
C SER A 558 -23.81 2.97 -8.27
N SER A 559 -22.61 3.05 -8.82
CA SER A 559 -22.27 2.47 -10.11
C SER A 559 -20.76 2.22 -10.24
N GLY A 560 -20.33 1.40 -11.19
CA GLY A 560 -18.90 1.31 -11.51
C GLY A 560 -18.36 2.67 -11.95
N ILE A 561 -19.02 3.30 -12.94
CA ILE A 561 -18.73 4.66 -13.40
C ILE A 561 -20.00 5.53 -13.27
N ARG A 562 -19.88 6.72 -12.70
CA ARG A 562 -20.97 7.70 -12.59
C ARG A 562 -20.58 9.00 -13.31
N VAL A 563 -21.48 9.50 -14.14
CA VAL A 563 -21.36 10.82 -14.77
C VAL A 563 -22.68 11.57 -14.56
N ALA A 564 -22.69 12.50 -13.61
CA ALA A 564 -23.92 13.07 -13.06
C ALA A 564 -23.81 14.55 -12.68
N GLY A 565 -24.71 15.39 -13.19
CA GLY A 565 -24.77 16.81 -12.82
C GLY A 565 -26.21 17.33 -12.73
N PHE A 566 -26.34 18.65 -12.61
CA PHE A 566 -27.64 19.32 -12.67
C PHE A 566 -28.26 19.13 -14.07
N MET A 567 -29.55 18.77 -14.11
CA MET A 567 -30.24 18.39 -15.35
C MET A 567 -30.29 19.52 -16.39
N ASP A 568 -30.37 20.75 -15.90
CA ASP A 568 -30.54 22.00 -16.63
C ASP A 568 -29.22 22.75 -16.86
N ASN A 569 -28.10 22.26 -16.35
CA ASN A 569 -26.80 22.89 -16.55
C ASN A 569 -26.28 22.62 -17.97
N PRO A 570 -26.16 23.61 -18.87
CA PRO A 570 -25.64 23.38 -20.23
C PRO A 570 -24.10 23.21 -20.26
N ASN A 571 -23.41 23.54 -19.17
CA ASN A 571 -21.96 23.52 -19.08
C ASN A 571 -21.40 22.22 -18.49
N PHE A 572 -22.27 21.21 -18.27
CA PHE A 572 -21.87 19.83 -18.06
C PHE A 572 -21.92 19.11 -19.41
N LYS A 573 -20.77 18.95 -20.06
CA LYS A 573 -20.66 18.50 -21.45
C LYS A 573 -19.30 17.90 -21.77
N ASP A 574 -19.15 17.35 -22.98
CA ASP A 574 -17.88 16.94 -23.57
C ASP A 574 -17.10 15.92 -22.70
N ILE A 575 -17.79 14.85 -22.28
CA ILE A 575 -17.24 13.78 -21.44
C ILE A 575 -17.09 12.48 -22.23
N GLN A 576 -15.94 11.83 -22.17
CA GLN A 576 -15.68 10.57 -22.89
C GLN A 576 -15.49 9.42 -21.91
N VAL A 577 -16.28 8.36 -22.03
CA VAL A 577 -16.16 7.11 -21.27
C VAL A 577 -15.85 5.97 -22.23
N LEU A 578 -14.58 5.57 -22.32
CA LEU A 578 -14.06 4.76 -23.42
C LEU A 578 -13.18 3.60 -22.94
N ASN A 579 -13.26 2.44 -23.59
CA ASN A 579 -12.29 1.35 -23.40
C ASN A 579 -12.14 0.81 -21.96
N ASN A 580 -13.12 1.05 -21.09
CA ASN A 580 -13.08 0.57 -19.70
C ASN A 580 -13.61 -0.86 -19.60
N ILE A 581 -13.14 -1.60 -18.59
CA ILE A 581 -13.82 -2.81 -18.12
C ILE A 581 -14.46 -2.50 -16.76
N VAL A 582 -15.76 -2.72 -16.64
CA VAL A 582 -16.49 -2.61 -15.37
C VAL A 582 -17.17 -3.94 -15.09
N THR A 583 -16.82 -4.58 -13.98
CA THR A 583 -17.38 -5.88 -13.62
C THR A 583 -17.93 -5.98 -12.21
N ARG A 584 -18.92 -6.87 -12.04
CA ARG A 584 -19.53 -7.24 -10.75
C ARG A 584 -19.96 -6.05 -9.89
N SER A 585 -20.39 -4.94 -10.49
CA SER A 585 -20.92 -3.80 -9.76
C SER A 585 -22.30 -4.14 -9.16
N ALA A 586 -22.60 -3.68 -7.94
CA ALA A 586 -23.83 -4.04 -7.22
C ALA A 586 -25.11 -3.50 -7.88
N HIS A 587 -25.05 -2.31 -8.46
CA HIS A 587 -26.18 -1.63 -9.08
C HIS A 587 -26.07 -1.57 -10.60
N MET A 588 -25.38 -0.55 -11.11
CA MET A 588 -25.24 -0.30 -12.53
C MET A 588 -23.75 -0.26 -12.88
N PRO A 589 -23.30 -0.87 -13.99
CA PRO A 589 -21.93 -0.68 -14.42
C PRO A 589 -21.65 0.80 -14.75
N MET A 590 -22.67 1.51 -15.26
CA MET A 590 -22.64 2.94 -15.50
C MET A 590 -23.99 3.61 -15.26
N SER A 591 -23.98 4.85 -14.74
CA SER A 591 -25.19 5.65 -14.55
C SER A 591 -25.02 7.11 -14.99
N THR A 592 -26.06 7.67 -15.60
CA THR A 592 -26.18 9.10 -15.93
C THR A 592 -27.63 9.58 -15.83
N PRO A 593 -27.90 10.84 -15.44
CA PRO A 593 -29.27 11.33 -15.32
C PRO A 593 -29.88 11.78 -16.67
N TRP A 594 -29.08 11.90 -17.73
CA TRP A 594 -29.57 12.35 -19.04
C TRP A 594 -30.03 11.19 -19.92
N GLY A 595 -31.20 11.34 -20.54
CA GLY A 595 -31.73 10.36 -21.50
C GLY A 595 -30.92 10.29 -22.80
N ASN A 596 -30.48 11.45 -23.29
CA ASN A 596 -29.67 11.61 -24.49
C ASN A 596 -28.34 12.32 -24.13
N PRO A 597 -27.38 11.63 -23.51
CA PRO A 597 -26.12 12.25 -23.11
C PRO A 597 -25.31 12.78 -24.31
N GLU A 598 -25.52 12.25 -25.51
CA GLU A 598 -24.86 12.70 -26.74
C GLU A 598 -25.22 14.14 -27.16
N ASP A 599 -26.39 14.66 -26.76
CA ASP A 599 -26.76 16.08 -26.96
C ASP A 599 -25.83 17.04 -26.21
N ARG A 600 -25.09 16.50 -25.22
CA ARG A 600 -24.12 17.21 -24.39
C ARG A 600 -22.68 16.84 -24.77
N GLY A 601 -22.45 16.15 -25.88
CA GLY A 601 -21.11 15.66 -26.22
C GLY A 601 -20.59 14.58 -25.25
N ILE A 602 -21.47 13.96 -24.45
CA ILE A 602 -21.09 12.86 -23.57
C ILE A 602 -21.11 11.56 -24.39
N ILE A 603 -19.92 11.03 -24.66
CA ILE A 603 -19.69 9.85 -25.50
C ILE A 603 -19.36 8.65 -24.62
N ILE A 604 -20.20 7.62 -24.69
CA ILE A 604 -20.00 6.35 -24.01
C ILE A 604 -19.82 5.29 -25.08
N SER A 605 -18.63 4.68 -25.18
CA SER A 605 -18.39 3.72 -26.24
C SER A 605 -17.22 2.76 -26.00
N HIS A 606 -17.27 1.56 -26.59
CA HIS A 606 -16.19 0.57 -26.50
C HIS A 606 -15.85 0.21 -25.05
N ASN A 607 -16.84 0.01 -24.17
CA ASN A 607 -16.59 -0.49 -22.82
C ASN A 607 -17.10 -1.93 -22.70
N LEU A 608 -16.54 -2.68 -21.76
CA LEU A 608 -17.03 -3.99 -21.35
C LEU A 608 -17.73 -3.88 -20.00
N PHE A 609 -19.01 -4.26 -19.95
CA PHE A 609 -19.80 -4.30 -18.74
C PHE A 609 -20.29 -5.72 -18.47
N TRP A 610 -19.90 -6.30 -17.32
CA TRP A 610 -20.26 -7.67 -16.95
C TRP A 610 -20.64 -7.82 -15.46
N PRO A 611 -21.78 -8.42 -15.08
CA PRO A 611 -22.81 -9.00 -15.95
C PRO A 611 -23.43 -7.95 -16.88
N PRO A 612 -24.06 -8.39 -18.00
CA PRO A 612 -24.63 -7.47 -18.96
C PRO A 612 -25.80 -6.73 -18.29
N VAL A 613 -26.07 -5.51 -18.73
CA VAL A 613 -27.06 -4.62 -18.11
C VAL A 613 -28.45 -5.23 -17.99
N ASP A 614 -28.86 -6.10 -18.91
CA ASP A 614 -30.18 -6.73 -18.86
C ASP A 614 -30.34 -7.70 -17.69
N ALA A 615 -29.21 -8.20 -17.15
CA ALA A 615 -29.15 -9.04 -15.96
C ALA A 615 -29.20 -8.23 -14.64
N VAL A 616 -29.21 -6.89 -14.70
CA VAL A 616 -29.43 -6.05 -13.52
C VAL A 616 -30.86 -6.31 -13.01
N PRO A 617 -31.06 -6.64 -11.71
CA PRO A 617 -32.39 -6.91 -11.15
C PRO A 617 -33.40 -5.80 -11.45
N ASP A 618 -34.64 -6.15 -11.81
CA ASP A 618 -35.70 -5.18 -12.17
C ASP A 618 -36.03 -4.20 -11.03
N ARG A 619 -35.84 -4.62 -9.77
CA ARG A 619 -35.94 -3.73 -8.59
C ARG A 619 -34.97 -2.53 -8.67
N LEU A 620 -33.83 -2.71 -9.33
CA LEU A 620 -32.79 -1.69 -9.53
C LEU A 620 -32.99 -0.91 -10.84
N LYS A 621 -33.69 -1.48 -11.83
CA LYS A 621 -34.16 -0.74 -13.03
C LYS A 621 -35.23 0.29 -12.69
N ASN A 622 -36.03 0.03 -11.64
CA ASN A 622 -37.07 0.91 -11.10
C ASN A 622 -36.63 1.70 -9.85
N SER A 623 -35.33 2.03 -9.72
CA SER A 623 -34.77 2.59 -8.47
C SER A 623 -35.49 3.83 -7.94
N TYR A 624 -35.37 4.06 -6.62
CA TYR A 624 -35.80 5.24 -5.86
C TYR A 624 -35.37 6.60 -6.46
N TYR A 625 -34.44 6.60 -7.42
CA TYR A 625 -33.99 7.79 -8.14
C TYR A 625 -34.43 7.74 -9.61
N PRO A 626 -35.72 8.04 -9.92
CA PRO A 626 -36.29 7.91 -11.26
C PRO A 626 -35.64 8.79 -12.33
N ARG A 627 -34.71 9.67 -11.94
CA ARG A 627 -33.96 10.55 -12.84
C ARG A 627 -32.71 9.90 -13.42
N TYR A 628 -32.15 8.86 -12.80
CA TYR A 628 -30.93 8.20 -13.29
C TYR A 628 -31.27 7.01 -14.19
N LYS A 629 -30.58 6.93 -15.33
CA LYS A 629 -30.77 5.90 -16.35
C LYS A 629 -29.49 5.11 -16.55
N ILE A 630 -29.64 3.83 -16.89
CA ILE A 630 -28.53 3.06 -17.45
C ILE A 630 -28.34 3.54 -18.88
N ASN A 631 -27.14 4.00 -19.21
CA ASN A 631 -26.77 4.28 -20.58
C ASN A 631 -25.62 3.35 -20.98
N LEU A 632 -25.93 2.43 -21.88
CA LEU A 632 -24.96 1.48 -22.39
C LEU A 632 -23.95 2.14 -23.33
N GLY A 633 -24.32 3.21 -24.03
CA GLY A 633 -23.49 3.74 -25.11
C GLY A 633 -23.45 2.82 -26.33
N LYS A 634 -22.45 3.01 -27.20
CA LYS A 634 -22.30 2.31 -28.50
C LYS A 634 -21.10 1.36 -28.49
N ALA A 635 -21.15 0.28 -29.25
CA ALA A 635 -20.06 -0.71 -29.37
C ALA A 635 -19.65 -1.31 -28.02
N MET A 636 -20.61 -1.89 -27.29
CA MET A 636 -20.42 -2.43 -25.95
C MET A 636 -20.17 -3.93 -25.97
N VAL A 637 -19.33 -4.40 -25.04
CA VAL A 637 -19.12 -5.82 -24.80
C VAL A 637 -19.89 -6.22 -23.54
N GLY A 638 -20.82 -7.18 -23.68
CA GLY A 638 -21.68 -7.66 -22.60
C GLY A 638 -21.35 -9.10 -22.18
N GLU A 639 -20.06 -9.47 -22.21
CA GLU A 639 -19.56 -10.81 -21.91
C GLU A 639 -18.51 -10.77 -20.80
N ASP A 640 -18.33 -11.88 -20.08
CA ASP A 640 -17.32 -12.02 -19.03
C ASP A 640 -15.92 -11.68 -19.58
N PRO A 641 -15.15 -10.76 -18.94
CA PRO A 641 -13.82 -10.40 -19.40
C PRO A 641 -12.80 -11.54 -19.24
N ARG A 642 -13.09 -12.62 -18.50
CA ARG A 642 -12.23 -13.79 -18.30
C ARG A 642 -10.86 -13.37 -17.74
N TYR A 643 -10.87 -12.81 -16.54
CA TYR A 643 -9.65 -12.46 -15.81
C TYR A 643 -8.83 -13.70 -15.45
N VAL A 644 -7.51 -13.52 -15.33
CA VAL A 644 -6.60 -14.55 -14.80
C VAL A 644 -6.95 -14.86 -13.34
N ASP A 645 -6.99 -13.84 -12.47
CA ASP A 645 -7.37 -14.03 -11.06
C ASP A 645 -7.80 -12.73 -10.34
N ALA A 646 -8.97 -12.21 -10.70
CA ALA A 646 -9.50 -10.99 -10.12
C ALA A 646 -9.89 -11.09 -8.63
N ALA A 647 -9.90 -12.29 -8.03
CA ALA A 647 -10.10 -12.44 -6.59
C ALA A 647 -8.83 -12.05 -5.81
N ARG A 648 -7.65 -12.27 -6.40
CA ARG A 648 -6.34 -11.88 -5.85
C ARG A 648 -5.80 -10.58 -6.44
N GLY A 649 -6.67 -9.80 -7.08
CA GLY A 649 -6.34 -8.51 -7.67
C GLY A 649 -5.52 -8.59 -8.97
N ASP A 650 -5.47 -9.76 -9.63
CA ASP A 650 -4.88 -9.94 -10.96
C ASP A 650 -5.96 -9.80 -12.04
N PHE A 651 -6.03 -8.61 -12.62
CA PHE A 651 -7.03 -8.23 -13.62
C PHE A 651 -6.55 -8.41 -15.06
N ARG A 652 -5.46 -9.17 -15.28
CA ARG A 652 -5.04 -9.51 -16.64
C ARG A 652 -6.13 -10.33 -17.32
N ILE A 653 -6.30 -10.10 -18.62
CA ILE A 653 -7.24 -10.86 -19.46
C ILE A 653 -6.56 -12.07 -20.10
N VAL A 654 -7.29 -13.17 -20.26
CA VAL A 654 -6.78 -14.36 -20.97
C VAL A 654 -6.91 -14.24 -22.49
N LYS A 655 -6.25 -15.12 -23.24
CA LYS A 655 -6.22 -15.11 -24.72
C LYS A 655 -7.61 -15.13 -25.37
N THR A 656 -8.56 -15.82 -24.73
CA THR A 656 -9.95 -15.98 -25.19
C THR A 656 -10.87 -14.88 -24.66
N SER A 657 -10.35 -13.85 -23.98
CA SER A 657 -11.16 -12.76 -23.46
C SER A 657 -11.86 -11.98 -24.57
N PRO A 658 -13.15 -11.61 -24.40
CA PRO A 658 -13.85 -10.72 -25.30
C PRO A 658 -13.38 -9.25 -25.17
N ALA A 659 -12.60 -8.91 -24.14
CA ALA A 659 -11.98 -7.60 -23.99
C ALA A 659 -10.84 -7.35 -25.00
N ARG A 660 -10.29 -8.43 -25.58
CA ARG A 660 -9.13 -8.38 -26.44
C ARG A 660 -9.49 -7.82 -27.82
N GLY A 661 -8.81 -6.75 -28.23
CA GLY A 661 -9.04 -6.06 -29.51
C GLY A 661 -10.40 -5.38 -29.66
N ALA A 662 -11.21 -5.30 -28.59
CA ALA A 662 -12.55 -4.76 -28.62
C ALA A 662 -12.61 -3.23 -28.36
N GLY A 663 -11.50 -2.63 -27.96
CA GLY A 663 -11.35 -1.20 -27.77
C GLY A 663 -11.25 -0.43 -29.09
N GLN A 664 -11.36 0.89 -28.99
CA GLN A 664 -11.16 1.78 -30.14
C GLN A 664 -9.83 1.48 -30.84
N LYS A 665 -9.88 1.46 -32.18
CA LYS A 665 -8.73 1.13 -33.05
C LYS A 665 -8.15 -0.28 -32.81
N GLY A 666 -8.93 -1.21 -32.28
CA GLY A 666 -8.50 -2.59 -32.02
C GLY A 666 -7.58 -2.74 -30.80
N SER A 667 -7.64 -1.79 -29.86
CA SER A 667 -6.94 -1.90 -28.56
C SER A 667 -7.63 -2.92 -27.65
N ASP A 668 -6.91 -3.43 -26.66
CA ASP A 668 -7.53 -4.20 -25.58
C ASP A 668 -8.26 -3.24 -24.62
N LEU A 669 -9.35 -3.72 -24.01
CA LEU A 669 -10.10 -2.98 -23.00
C LEU A 669 -9.45 -3.11 -21.61
N GLY A 670 -9.68 -2.12 -20.75
CA GLY A 670 -9.25 -2.12 -19.36
C GLY A 670 -7.80 -1.66 -19.15
N ALA A 671 -7.35 -1.73 -17.90
CA ALA A 671 -6.05 -1.21 -17.48
C ALA A 671 -4.85 -2.09 -17.89
N LEU A 672 -5.09 -3.37 -18.15
CA LEU A 672 -4.05 -4.36 -18.45
C LEU A 672 -4.33 -5.00 -19.81
N PRO A 673 -3.50 -4.77 -20.84
CA PRO A 673 -3.64 -5.46 -22.11
C PRO A 673 -3.33 -6.97 -21.98
N PHE A 674 -3.76 -7.74 -22.98
CA PHE A 674 -3.43 -9.15 -23.05
C PHE A 674 -1.91 -9.35 -23.13
N GLY A 675 -1.40 -10.30 -22.35
CA GLY A 675 0.01 -10.64 -22.33
C GLY A 675 0.84 -9.83 -21.33
N SER A 676 0.27 -8.81 -20.67
CA SER A 676 0.95 -8.13 -19.55
C SER A 676 1.44 -9.14 -18.51
N ALA A 677 2.64 -8.92 -17.98
CA ALA A 677 3.08 -9.60 -16.79
C ALA A 677 2.35 -9.03 -15.56
N TRP A 678 2.27 -9.81 -14.49
CA TRP A 678 1.77 -9.36 -13.21
C TRP A 678 2.51 -10.13 -12.13
N ALA A 679 3.01 -9.42 -11.13
CA ALA A 679 3.59 -10.04 -9.95
C ALA A 679 2.48 -10.20 -8.93
N GLN A 680 2.12 -11.44 -8.63
CA GLN A 680 0.97 -11.73 -7.79
C GLN A 680 1.07 -11.04 -6.42
N GLY A 681 -0.01 -10.36 -6.03
CA GLY A 681 -0.09 -9.61 -4.78
C GLY A 681 0.83 -8.40 -4.72
N ARG A 682 1.28 -7.87 -5.86
CA ARG A 682 2.04 -6.62 -5.93
C ARG A 682 1.29 -5.56 -6.72
N ASP A 683 1.58 -4.28 -6.44
CA ASP A 683 1.03 -3.15 -7.21
C ASP A 683 1.84 -2.90 -8.51
N TRP A 684 1.52 -1.81 -9.21
CA TRP A 684 2.21 -1.37 -10.42
C TRP A 684 3.72 -1.11 -10.25
N ALA A 685 4.14 -0.74 -9.04
CA ALA A 685 5.52 -0.45 -8.71
C ALA A 685 6.25 -1.66 -8.13
N GLY A 686 5.55 -2.78 -7.88
CA GLY A 686 6.11 -3.96 -7.25
C GLY A 686 6.09 -3.93 -5.72
N HIS A 687 5.37 -2.99 -5.10
CA HIS A 687 5.14 -2.99 -3.66
C HIS A 687 4.23 -4.15 -3.25
N ILE A 688 4.40 -4.64 -2.03
CA ILE A 688 3.60 -5.73 -1.48
C ILE A 688 2.20 -5.22 -1.13
N THR A 689 1.17 -5.85 -1.68
CA THR A 689 -0.22 -5.56 -1.35
C THR A 689 -0.74 -6.52 -0.28
N ALA A 690 -1.88 -6.21 0.32
CA ALA A 690 -2.60 -7.12 1.21
C ALA A 690 -2.93 -8.49 0.57
N TYR A 691 -2.91 -8.60 -0.76
CA TYR A 691 -3.20 -9.84 -1.50
C TYR A 691 -1.97 -10.72 -1.76
N TYR A 692 -0.78 -10.29 -1.34
CA TYR A 692 0.41 -11.12 -1.41
C TYR A 692 0.22 -12.40 -0.60
N ASP A 693 0.39 -13.54 -1.27
CA ASP A 693 0.24 -14.88 -0.71
C ASP A 693 1.56 -15.67 -0.72
N GLY A 694 2.64 -15.02 -1.11
CA GLY A 694 3.93 -15.65 -1.19
C GLY A 694 4.10 -16.60 -2.38
N GLY A 695 3.22 -16.56 -3.38
CA GLY A 695 3.39 -17.43 -4.56
C GLY A 695 3.27 -18.92 -4.26
N ARG A 696 2.77 -19.32 -3.08
CA ARG A 696 2.29 -20.69 -2.86
C ARG A 696 1.00 -20.83 -3.64
N SER A 697 0.99 -21.70 -4.64
CA SER A 697 -0.24 -21.96 -5.38
C SER A 697 -1.21 -22.66 -4.44
N SER A 698 -2.36 -22.05 -4.19
CA SER A 698 -3.38 -22.60 -3.31
C SER A 698 -4.66 -22.86 -4.08
N GLN A 699 -5.29 -24.01 -3.83
CA GLN A 699 -6.53 -24.39 -4.48
C GLN A 699 -7.57 -24.74 -3.41
N PRO A 700 -8.69 -24.01 -3.33
CA PRO A 700 -9.78 -24.36 -2.44
C PRO A 700 -10.30 -25.77 -2.71
N VAL A 701 -10.54 -26.52 -1.64
CA VAL A 701 -11.20 -27.82 -1.67
C VAL A 701 -12.71 -27.60 -1.80
N TYR A 702 -13.34 -28.30 -2.73
CA TYR A 702 -14.80 -28.29 -2.86
C TYR A 702 -15.40 -29.15 -1.74
N ILE A 703 -16.23 -28.52 -0.90
CA ILE A 703 -16.96 -29.21 0.16
C ILE A 703 -18.41 -29.39 -0.33
N PRO A 704 -18.89 -30.64 -0.49
CA PRO A 704 -20.27 -30.89 -0.89
C PRO A 704 -21.25 -30.30 0.12
N PRO A 705 -22.36 -29.65 -0.31
CA PRO A 705 -23.29 -29.00 0.61
C PRO A 705 -23.81 -29.89 1.75
N GLY A 706 -24.08 -31.18 1.46
CA GLY A 706 -24.51 -32.15 2.46
C GLY A 706 -23.47 -32.54 3.54
N LYS A 707 -22.24 -32.02 3.47
CA LYS A 707 -21.22 -32.15 4.54
C LYS A 707 -21.32 -31.03 5.57
N PHE A 708 -21.86 -29.86 5.21
CA PHE A 708 -22.01 -28.76 6.14
C PHE A 708 -23.09 -29.05 7.17
N THR A 709 -22.89 -28.56 8.39
CA THR A 709 -23.74 -28.88 9.53
C THR A 709 -24.30 -27.65 10.22
N GLN A 710 -23.68 -26.47 10.07
CA GLN A 710 -24.11 -25.23 10.73
C GLN A 710 -24.21 -24.04 9.77
N HIS A 711 -25.16 -23.14 10.01
CA HIS A 711 -25.17 -21.82 9.39
C HIS A 711 -24.23 -20.87 10.13
N ARG A 712 -23.56 -19.99 9.40
CA ARG A 712 -22.67 -18.98 9.99
C ARG A 712 -23.40 -17.75 10.55
N ASN A 713 -24.74 -17.76 10.54
CA ASN A 713 -25.59 -16.71 11.09
C ASN A 713 -26.58 -17.26 12.14
N HIS A 714 -27.14 -16.38 12.98
CA HIS A 714 -28.12 -16.75 14.01
C HIS A 714 -29.58 -16.77 13.52
N LEU A 715 -29.83 -16.38 12.27
CA LEU A 715 -31.17 -16.27 11.69
C LEU A 715 -31.70 -17.62 11.19
N GLN A 716 -30.82 -18.60 11.00
CA GLN A 716 -31.12 -19.93 10.45
C GLN A 716 -30.75 -21.03 11.44
N ARG A 717 -31.27 -22.24 11.23
CA ARG A 717 -31.05 -23.40 12.11
C ARG A 717 -30.40 -24.55 11.32
N PRO A 718 -29.35 -25.21 11.84
CA PRO A 718 -28.68 -24.94 13.11
C PRO A 718 -27.93 -23.60 13.11
N SER A 719 -28.18 -22.79 14.14
CA SER A 719 -27.64 -21.42 14.25
C SER A 719 -26.19 -21.39 14.68
N TRP A 720 -25.51 -20.31 14.33
CA TRP A 720 -24.12 -20.03 14.71
C TRP A 720 -23.94 -19.97 16.24
N PHE A 721 -23.34 -21.02 16.83
CA PHE A 721 -22.95 -21.14 18.25
C PHE A 721 -23.94 -20.64 19.32
N GLN A 722 -25.23 -20.53 19.04
CA GLN A 722 -26.20 -20.09 20.05
C GLN A 722 -27.58 -20.64 19.73
N ALA A 723 -28.36 -20.96 20.76
CA ALA A 723 -29.76 -21.39 20.61
C ALA A 723 -30.74 -20.20 20.54
N ASN A 724 -30.33 -18.99 20.95
CA ASN A 724 -31.16 -17.79 20.90
C ASN A 724 -31.11 -17.12 19.50
N ARG A 725 -32.07 -16.24 19.21
CA ARG A 725 -32.18 -15.52 17.91
C ARG A 725 -31.45 -14.17 17.91
N TYR A 726 -30.56 -13.91 18.87
CA TYR A 726 -29.91 -12.61 19.02
C TYR A 726 -28.48 -12.80 19.50
N GLY A 727 -27.51 -12.22 18.80
CA GLY A 727 -26.12 -12.26 19.21
C GLY A 727 -25.17 -11.98 18.04
N SER A 728 -23.87 -11.96 18.34
CA SER A 728 -22.83 -11.84 17.32
C SER A 728 -22.74 -13.12 16.50
N ASP A 729 -22.39 -13.00 15.21
CA ASP A 729 -22.20 -14.14 14.32
C ASP A 729 -21.21 -13.81 13.20
N LEU A 730 -21.18 -14.66 12.16
CA LEU A 730 -20.35 -14.51 10.97
C LEU A 730 -21.17 -14.19 9.71
N GLN A 731 -22.36 -13.58 9.84
CA GLN A 731 -23.19 -13.22 8.67
C GLN A 731 -22.47 -12.23 7.73
N HIS A 732 -21.50 -11.48 8.26
CA HIS A 732 -20.69 -10.50 7.52
C HIS A 732 -19.41 -11.09 6.93
N LEU A 733 -19.15 -12.39 7.12
CA LEU A 733 -18.00 -13.04 6.50
C LEU A 733 -18.15 -13.01 4.96
N PRO A 734 -17.20 -12.41 4.22
CA PRO A 734 -17.28 -12.36 2.76
C PRO A 734 -17.38 -13.77 2.16
N ALA A 735 -18.33 -13.98 1.26
CA ALA A 735 -18.49 -15.23 0.52
C ALA A 735 -17.61 -15.26 -0.75
N GLY A 736 -17.58 -16.41 -1.43
CA GLY A 736 -16.83 -16.64 -2.66
C GLY A 736 -15.34 -16.88 -2.43
N LYS A 737 -14.54 -16.65 -3.48
CA LYS A 737 -13.09 -16.78 -3.40
C LYS A 737 -12.50 -15.64 -2.57
N GLN A 738 -11.86 -16.00 -1.47
CA GLN A 738 -11.20 -15.09 -0.54
C GLN A 738 -9.73 -15.46 -0.44
N SER A 739 -8.87 -14.56 0.00
CA SER A 739 -7.45 -14.88 0.20
C SER A 739 -6.99 -14.31 1.52
N TRP A 740 -6.71 -15.17 2.49
CA TRP A 740 -6.37 -14.81 3.87
C TRP A 740 -5.17 -15.61 4.36
N ALA A 741 -4.28 -14.95 5.12
CA ALA A 741 -3.07 -15.56 5.67
C ALA A 741 -2.19 -16.31 4.64
N GLY A 742 -2.16 -15.83 3.40
CA GLY A 742 -1.41 -16.43 2.30
C GLY A 742 -2.03 -17.68 1.67
N VAL A 743 -3.33 -17.90 1.88
CA VAL A 743 -4.07 -19.04 1.32
C VAL A 743 -5.34 -18.54 0.64
N CYS A 744 -5.66 -19.07 -0.55
CA CYS A 744 -6.92 -18.87 -1.23
C CYS A 744 -7.98 -19.81 -0.64
N TRP A 745 -9.13 -19.26 -0.25
CA TRP A 745 -10.26 -19.94 0.34
C TRP A 745 -11.47 -19.81 -0.58
N ASN A 746 -12.39 -20.78 -0.54
CA ASN A 746 -13.71 -20.62 -1.14
C ASN A 746 -14.76 -20.69 -0.02
N ILE A 747 -15.30 -19.53 0.34
CA ILE A 747 -16.31 -19.42 1.38
C ILE A 747 -17.68 -19.59 0.71
N PRO A 748 -18.49 -20.60 1.10
CA PRO A 748 -19.82 -20.78 0.52
C PRO A 748 -20.69 -19.53 0.69
N GLU A 749 -21.56 -19.25 -0.28
CA GLU A 749 -22.56 -18.20 -0.15
C GLU A 749 -23.61 -18.59 0.90
N ASP A 750 -23.80 -17.69 1.86
CA ASP A 750 -24.81 -17.81 2.91
C ASP A 750 -25.89 -16.75 2.67
N ASN A 751 -26.57 -16.86 1.53
CA ASN A 751 -27.54 -15.88 1.01
C ASN A 751 -28.95 -16.06 1.62
N ARG A 752 -29.06 -16.55 2.86
CA ARG A 752 -30.29 -17.13 3.44
C ARG A 752 -30.76 -18.42 2.74
N ASN A 753 -29.85 -19.18 2.11
CA ASN A 753 -30.09 -20.54 1.59
C ASN A 753 -30.60 -21.47 2.70
N ASP A 754 -31.46 -22.44 2.37
CA ASP A 754 -31.92 -23.47 3.32
C ASP A 754 -30.80 -24.40 3.83
N GLU A 755 -29.62 -24.38 3.20
CA GLU A 755 -28.51 -25.31 3.48
C GLU A 755 -27.40 -24.68 4.35
N PRO A 756 -26.86 -25.43 5.33
CA PRO A 756 -25.71 -25.00 6.13
C PRO A 756 -24.44 -24.74 5.29
N THR A 757 -23.52 -23.94 5.85
CA THR A 757 -22.30 -23.48 5.15
C THR A 757 -21.01 -23.66 5.94
N VAL A 758 -21.08 -24.24 7.15
CA VAL A 758 -19.93 -24.46 8.03
C VAL A 758 -19.85 -25.91 8.50
N LEU A 759 -18.65 -26.48 8.51
CA LEU A 759 -18.36 -27.79 9.08
C LEU A 759 -18.15 -27.64 10.59
N THR A 760 -19.11 -28.10 11.37
CA THR A 760 -19.13 -27.93 12.83
C THR A 760 -19.51 -29.25 13.49
N LEU A 761 -18.82 -29.61 14.58
CA LEU A 761 -19.14 -30.79 15.38
C LEU A 761 -20.09 -30.43 16.54
N THR A 762 -20.51 -31.41 17.33
CA THR A 762 -21.31 -31.20 18.53
C THR A 762 -20.47 -30.57 19.63
N GLY A 763 -21.13 -29.79 20.50
CA GLY A 763 -20.53 -29.19 21.69
C GLY A 763 -21.61 -28.68 22.64
N MET A 764 -21.21 -28.36 23.87
CA MET A 764 -22.13 -27.93 24.91
C MET A 764 -22.94 -26.68 24.53
N GLY A 765 -24.28 -26.82 24.47
CA GLY A 765 -25.22 -25.72 24.25
C GLY A 765 -25.69 -25.50 22.81
N PHE A 766 -25.35 -26.38 21.85
CA PHE A 766 -25.73 -26.24 20.44
C PHE A 766 -26.77 -27.26 19.97
N GLU A 767 -27.40 -26.97 18.83
CA GLU A 767 -28.43 -27.80 18.19
C GLU A 767 -27.84 -29.02 17.44
N LEU A 768 -26.51 -29.10 17.35
CA LEU A 768 -25.78 -30.11 16.57
C LEU A 768 -25.51 -31.39 17.38
N LYS A 769 -25.61 -32.53 16.69
CA LYS A 769 -25.41 -33.86 17.29
C LYS A 769 -24.26 -34.66 16.67
N ALA A 770 -23.68 -34.22 15.56
CA ALA A 770 -22.61 -34.93 14.89
C ALA A 770 -21.28 -34.72 15.62
N ASP A 771 -20.65 -35.77 16.11
CA ASP A 771 -19.29 -35.78 16.66
C ASP A 771 -18.21 -36.03 15.59
N ARG A 772 -18.65 -36.33 14.36
CA ARG A 772 -17.79 -36.63 13.22
C ARG A 772 -18.38 -36.17 11.89
N ILE A 773 -17.52 -35.76 10.96
CA ILE A 773 -17.85 -35.52 9.54
C ILE A 773 -16.82 -36.26 8.69
N ASP A 774 -17.24 -37.30 8.00
CA ASP A 774 -16.34 -38.15 7.21
C ASP A 774 -16.26 -37.74 5.74
N GLY A 775 -15.16 -38.08 5.07
CA GLY A 775 -15.08 -38.15 3.63
C GLY A 775 -15.29 -36.83 2.90
N ILE A 776 -14.68 -35.74 3.38
CA ILE A 776 -14.61 -34.46 2.65
C ILE A 776 -13.66 -34.67 1.47
N PRO A 777 -14.12 -34.62 0.20
CA PRO A 777 -13.31 -35.02 -0.94
C PRO A 777 -12.21 -34.00 -1.27
N VAL A 778 -10.98 -34.47 -1.50
CA VAL A 778 -9.84 -33.63 -1.93
C VAL A 778 -9.42 -33.98 -3.36
N GLY A 779 -9.16 -35.26 -3.61
CA GLY A 779 -8.91 -35.84 -4.94
C GLY A 779 -7.70 -35.26 -5.68
N ARG A 780 -6.63 -34.90 -4.95
CA ARG A 780 -5.39 -34.35 -5.55
C ARG A 780 -4.19 -34.47 -4.62
N LYS A 781 -2.99 -34.36 -5.22
CA LYS A 781 -1.70 -34.21 -4.52
C LYS A 781 -1.54 -32.78 -4.01
N ALA A 782 -0.86 -32.60 -2.88
CA ALA A 782 -0.61 -31.29 -2.28
C ALA A 782 0.67 -31.31 -1.46
N SER A 783 1.45 -30.23 -1.46
CA SER A 783 2.62 -30.09 -0.57
C SER A 783 2.21 -29.75 0.87
N ALA A 784 1.02 -29.19 1.07
CA ALA A 784 0.44 -28.94 2.38
C ALA A 784 -1.10 -28.82 2.30
N LEU A 785 -1.75 -28.96 3.46
CA LEU A 785 -3.17 -28.63 3.65
C LEU A 785 -3.29 -27.37 4.51
N ALA A 786 -4.24 -26.51 4.17
CA ALA A 786 -4.57 -25.32 4.93
C ALA A 786 -6.03 -25.39 5.38
N PHE A 787 -6.27 -25.03 6.64
CA PHE A 787 -7.58 -25.05 7.28
C PHE A 787 -7.93 -23.65 7.77
N LEU A 788 -9.07 -23.11 7.31
CA LEU A 788 -9.64 -21.87 7.82
C LEU A 788 -10.68 -22.24 8.87
N HIS A 789 -10.34 -22.00 10.12
CA HIS A 789 -11.17 -22.47 11.23
C HIS A 789 -11.19 -21.50 12.41
N THR A 790 -12.12 -21.75 13.30
CA THR A 790 -12.24 -21.09 14.60
C THR A 790 -12.85 -22.06 15.60
N PHE A 791 -12.99 -21.64 16.85
CA PHE A 791 -13.52 -22.49 17.90
C PHE A 791 -14.45 -21.71 18.84
N ASN A 792 -15.54 -22.34 19.27
CA ASN A 792 -16.37 -21.81 20.33
C ASN A 792 -16.05 -22.51 21.65
N GLU A 793 -15.50 -21.77 22.60
CA GLU A 793 -15.18 -22.30 23.93
C GLU A 793 -16.44 -22.75 24.67
N GLY A 794 -16.40 -23.93 25.27
CA GLY A 794 -17.43 -24.45 26.16
C GLY A 794 -17.14 -24.09 27.63
N ALA A 795 -18.11 -24.36 28.50
CA ALA A 795 -18.03 -23.98 29.91
C ALA A 795 -16.84 -24.63 30.63
N GLU A 796 -16.53 -25.87 30.31
CA GLU A 796 -15.47 -26.64 30.99
C GLU A 796 -14.08 -26.11 30.64
N LEU A 797 -13.81 -25.82 29.36
CA LEU A 797 -12.55 -25.20 28.92
C LEU A 797 -12.37 -23.79 29.52
N LYS A 798 -13.47 -23.04 29.60
CA LYS A 798 -13.48 -21.70 30.21
C LYS A 798 -13.19 -21.73 31.71
N GLU A 799 -13.74 -22.73 32.43
CA GLU A 799 -13.44 -22.94 33.85
C GLU A 799 -11.97 -23.32 34.07
N LEU A 800 -11.41 -24.19 33.21
CA LEU A 800 -9.98 -24.54 33.24
C LEU A 800 -9.10 -23.29 33.06
N GLU A 801 -9.41 -22.44 32.09
CA GLU A 801 -8.68 -21.18 31.88
C GLU A 801 -8.76 -20.25 33.09
N GLN A 802 -9.94 -20.09 33.69
CA GLN A 802 -10.15 -19.23 34.85
C GLN A 802 -9.49 -19.76 36.12
N SER A 803 -9.32 -21.08 36.23
CA SER A 803 -8.64 -21.72 37.36
C SER A 803 -7.12 -21.54 37.35
N GLY A 804 -6.56 -21.03 36.24
CA GLY A 804 -5.12 -20.87 36.06
C GLY A 804 -4.40 -22.14 35.62
N GLU A 805 -5.13 -23.19 35.24
CA GLU A 805 -4.56 -24.39 34.63
C GLU A 805 -3.94 -24.09 33.25
N LYS A 806 -2.89 -24.83 32.89
CA LYS A 806 -2.22 -24.66 31.60
C LYS A 806 -3.04 -25.37 30.50
N VAL A 807 -3.89 -24.61 29.83
CA VAL A 807 -4.76 -25.12 28.74
C VAL A 807 -4.12 -25.06 27.34
N GLN A 808 -3.02 -24.32 27.18
CA GLN A 808 -2.34 -24.21 25.88
C GLN A 808 -1.83 -25.58 25.43
N GLY A 809 -2.15 -25.96 24.20
CA GLY A 809 -1.77 -27.24 23.60
C GLY A 809 -2.77 -28.37 23.84
N LEU A 810 -3.87 -28.14 24.56
CA LEU A 810 -4.95 -29.14 24.71
C LEU A 810 -5.55 -29.48 23.34
N GLU A 811 -5.70 -30.77 23.06
CA GLU A 811 -6.34 -31.25 21.83
C GLU A 811 -7.85 -31.00 21.91
N LEU A 812 -8.42 -30.45 20.83
CA LEU A 812 -9.83 -30.09 20.73
C LEU A 812 -10.58 -31.05 19.81
N TYR A 813 -9.99 -31.30 18.65
CA TYR A 813 -10.51 -32.16 17.59
C TYR A 813 -9.36 -32.45 16.64
N THR A 814 -9.60 -33.36 15.69
CA THR A 814 -8.56 -33.88 14.82
C THR A 814 -9.04 -33.96 13.38
N TYR A 815 -8.17 -33.61 12.43
CA TYR A 815 -8.35 -33.96 11.03
C TYR A 815 -7.69 -35.32 10.75
N VAL A 816 -8.36 -36.18 10.00
CA VAL A 816 -7.78 -37.44 9.49
C VAL A 816 -7.69 -37.35 7.98
N VAL A 817 -6.47 -37.44 7.44
CA VAL A 817 -6.18 -37.30 6.01
C VAL A 817 -5.98 -38.68 5.43
N HIS A 818 -6.79 -39.04 4.43
CA HIS A 818 -6.79 -40.34 3.77
C HIS A 818 -6.07 -40.27 2.43
N TYR A 819 -5.10 -41.14 2.20
CA TYR A 819 -4.31 -41.18 0.96
C TYR A 819 -4.76 -42.31 0.03
N ALA A 820 -4.50 -42.14 -1.27
CA ALA A 820 -4.90 -43.10 -2.31
C ALA A 820 -4.18 -44.46 -2.22
N ASP A 821 -3.05 -44.53 -1.50
CA ASP A 821 -2.33 -45.77 -1.22
C ASP A 821 -2.87 -46.52 0.02
N GLY A 822 -3.89 -45.97 0.68
CA GLY A 822 -4.51 -46.52 1.89
C GLY A 822 -3.83 -46.13 3.19
N SER A 823 -2.79 -45.29 3.17
CA SER A 823 -2.23 -44.70 4.37
C SER A 823 -3.11 -43.55 4.90
N GLU A 824 -2.96 -43.22 6.18
CA GLU A 824 -3.68 -42.13 6.84
C GLU A 824 -2.72 -41.30 7.71
N GLU A 825 -2.98 -40.00 7.81
CA GLU A 825 -2.28 -39.08 8.71
C GLU A 825 -3.27 -38.37 9.63
N THR A 826 -2.88 -38.17 10.90
CA THR A 826 -3.73 -37.61 11.94
C THR A 826 -3.18 -36.27 12.43
N LEU A 827 -4.00 -35.22 12.36
CA LEU A 827 -3.61 -33.84 12.65
C LEU A 827 -4.41 -33.29 13.83
N PRO A 828 -3.88 -33.34 15.06
CA PRO A 828 -4.57 -32.81 16.23
C PRO A 828 -4.59 -31.27 16.23
N VAL A 829 -5.77 -30.68 16.34
CA VAL A 829 -5.96 -29.23 16.49
C VAL A 829 -5.96 -28.88 17.96
N ARG A 830 -5.10 -27.92 18.33
CA ARG A 830 -4.77 -27.61 19.73
C ARG A 830 -5.12 -26.17 20.11
N TRP A 831 -5.61 -26.00 21.33
CA TRP A 831 -6.00 -24.70 21.91
C TRP A 831 -4.81 -23.76 22.06
N LEU A 832 -4.97 -22.51 21.60
CA LEU A 832 -3.95 -21.44 21.60
C LEU A 832 -2.64 -21.81 20.88
N GLU A 833 -2.70 -22.79 19.98
CA GLU A 833 -1.59 -23.22 19.13
C GLU A 833 -2.01 -23.21 17.65
N HIS A 834 -3.13 -23.89 17.37
CA HIS A 834 -3.73 -23.98 16.04
C HIS A 834 -4.99 -23.13 15.90
N THR A 835 -5.76 -22.97 16.99
CA THR A 835 -6.98 -22.15 16.99
C THR A 835 -7.23 -21.53 18.37
N ALA A 836 -8.16 -20.58 18.45
CA ALA A 836 -8.60 -19.92 19.67
C ALA A 836 -10.10 -19.63 19.60
N HIS A 837 -10.64 -19.05 20.68
CA HIS A 837 -12.05 -18.63 20.69
C HIS A 837 -12.37 -17.69 19.50
N TRP A 838 -13.52 -17.88 18.87
CA TRP A 838 -13.94 -17.06 17.73
C TRP A 838 -14.18 -15.59 18.08
N GLN A 839 -14.28 -15.23 19.36
CA GLN A 839 -14.29 -13.82 19.80
C GLN A 839 -12.98 -13.49 20.54
N GLN A 840 -12.21 -12.57 19.98
CA GLN A 840 -10.90 -12.17 20.50
C GLN A 840 -10.90 -10.70 20.91
N ALA A 841 -10.33 -10.39 22.08
CA ALA A 841 -10.02 -9.01 22.47
C ALA A 841 -8.67 -8.54 21.92
N ARG A 842 -7.76 -9.48 21.61
CA ARG A 842 -6.42 -9.20 21.08
C ARG A 842 -6.21 -9.97 19.78
N LEU A 843 -5.84 -9.25 18.73
CA LEU A 843 -5.70 -9.81 17.38
C LEU A 843 -4.25 -10.23 17.15
N GLU A 844 -3.96 -11.52 17.31
CA GLU A 844 -2.58 -12.04 17.17
C GLU A 844 -2.55 -13.36 16.39
N ASN A 845 -1.39 -13.64 15.80
CA ASN A 845 -1.08 -14.97 15.33
C ASN A 845 -0.89 -15.92 16.51
N LEU A 846 -1.18 -17.19 16.29
CA LEU A 846 -0.87 -18.30 17.20
C LEU A 846 0.47 -18.94 16.78
N PRO A 847 1.10 -19.74 17.66
CA PRO A 847 2.38 -20.40 17.38
C PRO A 847 2.44 -21.14 16.04
N SER A 848 1.35 -21.82 15.67
CA SER A 848 1.28 -22.66 14.47
C SER A 848 0.17 -22.22 13.49
N ALA A 849 -0.56 -21.14 13.78
CA ALA A 849 -1.64 -20.65 12.93
C ALA A 849 -1.65 -19.12 12.83
N ARG A 850 -2.02 -18.61 11.66
CA ARG A 850 -2.05 -17.17 11.39
C ARG A 850 -3.46 -16.63 11.49
N LEU A 851 -3.62 -15.43 12.04
CA LEU A 851 -4.90 -14.73 12.03
C LEU A 851 -5.28 -14.37 10.59
N ALA A 852 -6.35 -14.99 10.10
CA ALA A 852 -6.74 -14.93 8.69
C ALA A 852 -7.76 -13.82 8.43
N TRP A 853 -8.78 -13.72 9.27
CA TRP A 853 -9.85 -12.74 9.11
C TRP A 853 -10.41 -12.28 10.45
N THR A 854 -10.81 -11.01 10.53
CA THR A 854 -11.45 -10.43 11.71
C THR A 854 -12.51 -9.39 11.31
N THR A 855 -13.55 -9.24 12.13
CA THR A 855 -14.43 -8.07 12.09
C THR A 855 -14.76 -7.61 13.51
N PRO A 856 -14.87 -6.30 13.80
CA PRO A 856 -15.30 -5.81 15.10
C PRO A 856 -16.72 -6.30 15.48
N ILE A 857 -16.93 -6.61 16.75
CA ILE A 857 -18.24 -6.89 17.34
C ILE A 857 -18.74 -5.63 18.05
N ILE A 858 -19.85 -5.06 17.58
CA ILE A 858 -20.40 -3.79 18.09
C ILE A 858 -21.70 -4.02 18.87
N PRO A 859 -21.88 -3.42 20.07
CA PRO A 859 -20.89 -2.64 20.83
C PRO A 859 -19.90 -3.53 21.60
N GLY A 860 -18.64 -3.11 21.72
CA GLY A 860 -17.63 -3.85 22.48
C GLY A 860 -16.20 -3.60 22.01
N ASP A 861 -15.25 -4.29 22.63
CA ASP A 861 -13.81 -4.30 22.32
C ASP A 861 -13.34 -5.61 21.67
N ARG A 862 -14.28 -6.53 21.38
CA ARG A 862 -13.99 -7.83 20.79
C ARG A 862 -14.17 -7.83 19.28
N HIS A 863 -13.46 -8.73 18.63
CA HIS A 863 -13.53 -9.01 17.22
C HIS A 863 -13.87 -10.48 17.01
N THR A 864 -14.61 -10.80 15.95
CA THR A 864 -14.65 -12.17 15.46
C THR A 864 -13.27 -12.53 14.90
N ALA A 865 -12.81 -13.77 15.04
CA ALA A 865 -11.49 -14.20 14.56
C ALA A 865 -11.57 -15.57 13.87
N LEU A 866 -10.96 -15.66 12.68
CA LEU A 866 -10.68 -16.91 11.98
C LEU A 866 -9.17 -17.09 11.85
N TYR A 867 -8.71 -18.33 12.00
CA TYR A 867 -7.30 -18.70 11.92
C TYR A 867 -7.05 -19.61 10.71
N SER A 868 -5.90 -19.40 10.07
CA SER A 868 -5.35 -20.25 9.03
C SER A 868 -4.26 -21.12 9.62
N TYR A 869 -4.54 -22.41 9.74
CA TYR A 869 -3.56 -23.43 10.12
C TYR A 869 -3.06 -24.14 8.86
N VAL A 870 -1.75 -24.12 8.62
CA VAL A 870 -1.12 -24.80 7.48
C VAL A 870 -0.31 -25.99 8.00
N TRP A 871 -0.68 -27.18 7.54
CA TRP A 871 0.00 -28.43 7.86
C TRP A 871 0.82 -28.92 6.65
N PRO A 872 2.15 -29.06 6.77
CA PRO A 872 2.99 -29.68 5.75
C PRO A 872 2.58 -31.14 5.53
N ASN A 873 2.29 -31.52 4.28
CA ASN A 873 1.94 -32.89 3.94
C ASN A 873 3.24 -33.73 3.88
N PRO A 874 3.42 -34.76 4.73
CA PRO A 874 4.60 -35.62 4.71
C PRO A 874 4.69 -36.48 3.44
N GLN A 875 3.58 -36.64 2.70
CA GLN A 875 3.48 -37.44 1.49
C GLN A 875 2.99 -36.58 0.29
N PRO A 876 3.77 -35.58 -0.17
CA PRO A 876 3.34 -34.63 -1.19
C PRO A 876 3.07 -35.27 -2.55
N ASP A 877 3.70 -36.41 -2.82
CA ASP A 877 3.57 -37.14 -4.09
C ASP A 877 2.42 -38.16 -4.11
N VAL A 878 1.74 -38.38 -2.98
CA VAL A 878 0.59 -39.29 -2.87
C VAL A 878 -0.70 -38.46 -2.91
N GLU A 879 -1.69 -38.94 -3.66
CA GLU A 879 -2.98 -38.26 -3.74
C GLU A 879 -3.72 -38.32 -2.40
N ILE A 880 -4.19 -37.16 -1.92
CA ILE A 880 -5.10 -37.07 -0.79
C ILE A 880 -6.51 -37.33 -1.33
N VAL A 881 -7.15 -38.40 -0.86
CA VAL A 881 -8.50 -38.81 -1.28
C VAL A 881 -9.55 -37.99 -0.54
N SER A 882 -9.48 -37.97 0.78
CA SER A 882 -10.46 -37.29 1.62
C SER A 882 -9.92 -36.87 2.97
N ILE A 883 -10.66 -36.01 3.65
CA ILE A 883 -10.40 -35.57 5.02
C ILE A 883 -11.63 -35.86 5.89
N ASP A 884 -11.41 -36.41 7.07
CA ASP A 884 -12.43 -36.47 8.12
C ASP A 884 -12.18 -35.37 9.17
N LEU A 885 -13.25 -34.91 9.81
CA LEU A 885 -13.23 -34.05 10.98
C LEU A 885 -13.79 -34.84 12.17
N VAL A 886 -12.98 -35.07 13.20
CA VAL A 886 -13.31 -35.96 14.32
C VAL A 886 -13.18 -35.22 15.65
N GLY A 887 -14.25 -35.22 16.46
CA GLY A 887 -14.23 -34.67 17.81
C GLY A 887 -13.47 -35.60 18.75
N THR A 888 -12.44 -35.10 19.43
CA THR A 888 -11.60 -35.89 20.36
C THR A 888 -11.61 -35.37 21.79
N ALA A 889 -12.01 -34.11 22.00
CA ALA A 889 -12.10 -33.51 23.33
C ALA A 889 -13.42 -33.83 24.07
N PRO A 890 -13.45 -33.65 25.40
CA PRO A 890 -14.70 -33.67 26.17
C PRO A 890 -15.75 -32.70 25.58
N TRP A 891 -17.02 -33.11 25.59
CA TRP A 891 -18.13 -32.32 25.06
C TRP A 891 -18.26 -30.93 25.70
N GLY A 892 -17.80 -30.77 26.94
CA GLY A 892 -17.78 -29.50 27.67
C GLY A 892 -16.72 -28.50 27.21
N TYR A 893 -15.74 -28.92 26.39
CA TYR A 893 -14.67 -28.05 25.89
C TYR A 893 -15.16 -27.08 24.82
N GLY A 894 -16.22 -27.42 24.09
CA GLY A 894 -16.82 -26.55 23.08
C GLY A 894 -16.94 -27.22 21.71
N SER A 895 -16.90 -26.40 20.66
CA SER A 895 -17.13 -26.88 19.29
C SER A 895 -16.23 -26.18 18.26
N PRO A 896 -15.65 -26.92 17.32
CA PRO A 896 -14.94 -26.33 16.19
C PRO A 896 -15.91 -25.81 15.14
N ALA A 897 -15.48 -24.80 14.38
CA ALA A 897 -16.10 -24.39 13.13
C ALA A 897 -15.02 -24.28 12.05
N VAL A 898 -15.13 -25.10 10.99
CA VAL A 898 -14.23 -25.08 9.84
C VAL A 898 -14.98 -24.47 8.66
N LEU A 899 -14.49 -23.33 8.19
CA LEU A 899 -15.13 -22.49 7.18
C LEU A 899 -14.69 -22.87 5.77
N ALA A 900 -13.43 -23.28 5.61
CA ALA A 900 -12.88 -23.72 4.32
C ALA A 900 -11.62 -24.56 4.52
N ILE A 901 -11.27 -25.33 3.48
CA ILE A 901 -10.04 -26.12 3.38
C ILE A 901 -9.42 -25.83 2.00
N SER A 902 -8.09 -25.77 1.94
CA SER A 902 -7.36 -25.56 0.69
C SER A 902 -6.10 -26.44 0.62
N THR A 903 -5.75 -26.89 -0.59
CA THR A 903 -4.46 -27.53 -0.86
C THR A 903 -3.44 -26.48 -1.26
N LEU A 904 -2.18 -26.66 -0.85
CA LEU A 904 -1.04 -25.88 -1.31
C LEU A 904 -0.17 -26.74 -2.23
N HIS A 905 0.44 -26.13 -3.25
CA HIS A 905 1.39 -26.78 -4.16
C HIS A 905 2.63 -25.93 -4.34
#